data_AF-P18294-F1
#
_entry.id   AF-P18294-F1
#
_cell.length_a   1.000
_cell.length_b   1.000
_cell.length_c   1.000
_cell.angle_alpha   90.00
_cell.angle_beta   90.00
_cell.angle_gamma   90.00
#
_symmetry.space_group_name_H-M   'P 1'
#
loop_
_entity.id
_entity.type
_entity.pdbx_description
1 polymer ?
#
loop_
_entity_poly.entity_id
_entity_poly.type
_entity_poly.pdbx_seq_one_letter_code
_entity_poly.pdbx_strand_id
1 'polypeptide(L)'
;MGCAASSQQTTATGGQPAAGEKANPAPANNNPNAANKAETTGAAEELTKESEPFVEPDPNYPDLSKHNNYLAESLTPSIYNKICNLRTLSGYSVDGCMQTGVDNPGHPFIKTVGLVAGDEECYDLFADLFDPTIDKRHNGYPRNAKHTTDLNPDHLKGGDDFDPKYVLSCRVRTGRCIRGYGLPPHCTRAERRDVEKVCKDALATLDGPLKGTYYPLTGMTEEMQDKLIADHFLFDKPVSPLLMSARMARDWPDGRGIWHNADKNFLVWINEEDHTRVISMETSGNMKNVFKRFCNGLNKVENALKAKGYEFSWNEHLGYVLTCPSNLGTGVRAGVHIKIPLFSKHAGFESILKHYRLQKRGTGGVDTASTDGTFDISNLDRLGTSEVQQVQSVVDGVKKLIELEKALEKGSDISGQIPRDPAIVRAEQVKEGYPDLSKHNNHLAHCLTYDIWKSLKDKKTPSGFTLDGCIQTGVMNPGHPHIMTVGMVAGDEESYDVFADIFDPVIDARHGGYPKDAVHVTNINHADLKGGDNLDPKYVLSCRVRTGRSIIGYSLPPHCTVEERAAVETITIGALDKFDGDLQGKYYPLEGMSDETQTQLIDDHFLFDKPVSPLLTAARMHRDWPQGRGIWHNENKNFLVWVNEEDHIRVISMEKDGNMRAVFKRFCEGLQKFEQMIKKDGKEFMWNKHLGYVLTCPSNLGTGLRAGVHVKLPLLSKYPRFDQILRALRLQKRGTGGVDTASTDGTFDISNLDRLGSSEVQQVQFVVDGVELLVQMEKKLEKGEDIFDILPQQCRPKPPIKPFSYDYPDFSLHNNWMSKCMTEEIYNKLCNLKTKGGVTLNDCIQTGIDNPGHPYIMTVGLVAGDEECYEVFAPLFDPVISARHGGYALDAKHPTNLNAAELKGGDDLDPEFVLSCRVRTGRCIRGLALPPCCTRAERAEVEKITTEALSTLSGPLKGKYYPLTGMTDEEQEKLIEDHFLFDKPVSPLLLCANMARDWPQGRGIWHNDEKNFLVWVNEEDHTRVISMEKSGNMKRVFERFCDGLKKVEDSIKSKGYQFMWNEHLGYVLTCPSNLGTGLRAGVHVKVPLLSQQKIFDSILDHMRLQKRGTGGVDTASTDGTFDISNSDRIGFSEVHLVQQLVDGVKLLVNLEKALMKGEDINSLLPEKLREDSS
;
A
#
# COMPACT_ATOMS: atom_id res chain seq x y z
N MET A 1 -37.37 3.18 -2.58
CA MET A 1 -38.17 4.42 -2.51
C MET A 1 -37.38 5.52 -3.19
N GLY A 2 -37.91 6.13 -4.24
CA GLY A 2 -37.25 7.20 -4.97
C GLY A 2 -37.36 8.55 -4.24
N CYS A 3 -36.32 9.36 -4.36
CA CYS A 3 -36.38 10.81 -4.17
C CYS A 3 -35.53 11.44 -5.26
N ALA A 4 -36.19 11.85 -6.35
CA ALA A 4 -35.67 12.81 -7.30
C ALA A 4 -35.80 14.20 -6.68
N ALA A 5 -34.71 14.96 -6.68
CA ALA A 5 -34.72 16.40 -6.41
C ALA A 5 -33.92 17.09 -7.51
N SER A 6 -34.63 17.45 -8.58
CA SER A 6 -34.25 18.53 -9.48
C SER A 6 -34.70 19.86 -8.87
N SER A 7 -33.83 20.88 -8.85
CA SER A 7 -34.19 22.23 -9.33
C SER A 7 -33.11 23.29 -9.04
N GLN A 8 -32.90 24.11 -10.06
CA GLN A 8 -32.59 25.54 -10.04
C GLN A 8 -31.12 26.00 -10.07
N GLN A 9 -30.70 26.21 -11.31
CA GLN A 9 -29.83 27.30 -11.76
C GLN A 9 -30.35 28.66 -11.26
N THR A 10 -29.48 29.45 -10.64
CA THR A 10 -29.64 30.89 -10.47
C THR A 10 -28.60 31.60 -11.33
N THR A 11 -29.07 32.24 -12.39
CA THR A 11 -28.36 33.27 -13.15
C THR A 11 -28.38 34.57 -12.35
N ALA A 12 -27.21 35.15 -12.08
CA ALA A 12 -27.09 36.52 -11.60
C ALA A 12 -26.24 37.31 -12.60
N THR A 13 -26.92 38.24 -13.25
CA THR A 13 -26.46 39.18 -14.25
C THR A 13 -25.72 40.37 -13.63
N GLY A 14 -24.61 40.76 -14.25
CA GLY A 14 -24.32 42.13 -14.69
C GLY A 14 -24.39 43.29 -13.68
N GLY A 15 -23.21 43.79 -13.28
CA GLY A 15 -23.00 45.15 -12.79
C GLY A 15 -21.71 45.73 -13.39
N GLN A 16 -21.87 46.73 -14.25
CA GLN A 16 -20.81 47.49 -14.94
C GLN A 16 -20.19 48.60 -14.04
N PRO A 17 -19.07 49.23 -14.46
CA PRO A 17 -18.02 49.72 -13.55
C PRO A 17 -18.07 51.22 -13.24
N ALA A 18 -17.49 51.58 -12.08
CA ALA A 18 -17.16 52.96 -11.73
C ALA A 18 -15.78 53.34 -12.29
N ALA A 19 -15.75 54.51 -12.94
CA ALA A 19 -14.61 55.08 -13.64
C ALA A 19 -13.74 55.96 -12.72
N GLY A 20 -12.43 55.93 -13.00
CA GLY A 20 -11.61 57.13 -13.11
C GLY A 20 -10.82 57.57 -11.88
N GLU A 21 -9.50 57.39 -11.93
CA GLU A 21 -8.57 58.52 -11.77
C GLU A 21 -7.23 58.25 -12.46
N LYS A 22 -6.74 59.28 -13.15
CA LYS A 22 -5.61 59.28 -14.06
C LYS A 22 -4.32 59.64 -13.32
N ALA A 23 -3.25 58.89 -13.54
CA ALA A 23 -1.88 59.37 -13.36
C ALA A 23 -1.09 59.11 -14.66
N ASN A 24 -0.44 60.16 -15.16
CA ASN A 24 0.22 60.25 -16.46
C ASN A 24 1.63 59.59 -16.46
N PRO A 25 2.16 59.21 -17.64
CA PRO A 25 3.36 58.37 -17.80
C PRO A 25 4.62 59.13 -18.24
N ALA A 26 5.81 58.63 -17.87
CA ALA A 26 7.10 58.82 -18.57
C ALA A 26 8.21 57.94 -17.93
N PRO A 27 9.31 57.60 -18.63
CA PRO A 27 9.39 57.03 -19.98
C PRO A 27 10.18 55.69 -20.00
N ALA A 28 9.97 54.93 -21.09
CA ALA A 28 10.60 53.65 -21.35
C ALA A 28 12.12 53.76 -21.58
N ASN A 29 12.90 52.96 -20.85
CA ASN A 29 14.31 52.73 -21.15
C ASN A 29 14.47 51.31 -21.70
N ASN A 30 14.83 51.22 -22.98
CA ASN A 30 15.10 49.99 -23.71
C ASN A 30 16.48 49.47 -23.31
N ASN A 31 16.56 48.30 -22.66
CA ASN A 31 17.80 47.53 -22.61
C ASN A 31 17.49 46.02 -22.74
N PRO A 32 17.94 45.35 -23.83
CA PRO A 32 17.64 43.96 -24.10
C PRO A 32 18.70 43.07 -23.40
N ASN A 33 18.44 42.67 -22.16
CA ASN A 33 19.10 41.54 -21.49
C ASN A 33 18.20 40.97 -20.38
N ALA A 34 16.89 40.92 -20.63
CA ALA A 34 15.91 40.33 -19.73
C ALA A 34 15.71 38.83 -20.06
N ALA A 35 16.66 38.00 -19.62
CA ALA A 35 16.37 36.63 -19.21
C ALA A 35 16.71 36.61 -17.71
N ASN A 36 15.77 36.17 -16.87
CA ASN A 36 15.75 36.28 -15.40
C ASN A 36 15.15 37.61 -14.87
N LYS A 37 13.88 37.84 -15.15
CA LYS A 37 13.00 38.53 -14.20
C LYS A 37 11.94 37.52 -13.72
N ALA A 38 12.13 37.00 -12.52
CA ALA A 38 11.02 36.54 -11.71
C ALA A 38 10.25 37.78 -11.27
N GLU A 39 9.24 38.17 -12.05
CA GLU A 39 8.36 39.28 -11.72
C GLU A 39 7.58 38.96 -10.44
N THR A 40 7.84 39.78 -9.43
CA THR A 40 6.91 40.06 -8.34
C THR A 40 5.83 40.99 -8.91
N THR A 41 4.64 40.45 -9.19
CA THR A 41 3.41 41.26 -9.24
C THR A 41 2.34 40.59 -8.40
N GLY A 42 1.77 41.38 -7.49
CA GLY A 42 0.70 40.95 -6.62
C GLY A 42 -0.63 40.89 -7.36
N ALA A 43 -1.26 39.74 -7.28
CA ALA A 43 -2.67 39.59 -6.97
C ALA A 43 -2.80 38.17 -6.43
N ALA A 44 -3.76 37.92 -5.55
CA ALA A 44 -4.19 36.57 -5.24
C ALA A 44 -4.87 35.97 -6.50
N GLU A 45 -4.12 35.79 -7.58
CA GLU A 45 -4.41 34.71 -8.50
C GLU A 45 -4.26 33.46 -7.67
N GLU A 46 -5.36 32.72 -7.56
CA GLU A 46 -5.33 31.33 -7.15
C GLU A 46 -4.05 30.74 -7.72
N LEU A 47 -3.12 30.33 -6.84
CA LEU A 47 -2.03 29.46 -7.23
C LEU A 47 -2.71 28.28 -7.92
N THR A 48 -2.84 28.39 -9.25
CA THR A 48 -3.19 27.28 -10.11
C THR A 48 -2.12 26.30 -9.72
N LYS A 49 -2.51 25.26 -8.96
CA LYS A 49 -1.65 24.13 -8.65
C LYS A 49 -0.90 23.88 -9.95
N GLU A 50 0.40 24.14 -9.99
CA GLU A 50 1.19 23.67 -11.11
C GLU A 50 0.87 22.19 -11.14
N SER A 51 0.06 21.79 -12.12
CA SER A 51 -0.35 20.41 -12.25
C SER A 51 0.95 19.66 -12.32
N GLU A 52 1.18 18.71 -11.40
CA GLU A 52 2.36 17.86 -11.46
C GLU A 52 2.56 17.46 -12.92
N PRO A 53 3.81 17.54 -13.45
CA PRO A 53 4.06 17.19 -14.84
C PRO A 53 3.40 15.84 -15.11
N PHE A 54 2.60 15.76 -16.18
CA PHE A 54 1.88 14.54 -16.51
C PHE A 54 2.86 13.36 -16.52
N VAL A 55 2.68 12.43 -15.59
CA VAL A 55 3.46 11.20 -15.52
C VAL A 55 2.65 10.14 -16.25
N GLU A 56 3.18 9.65 -17.37
CA GLU A 56 2.60 8.50 -18.06
C GLU A 56 2.60 7.29 -17.11
N PRO A 57 1.44 6.69 -16.83
CA PRO A 57 1.36 5.52 -15.98
C PRO A 57 2.11 4.34 -16.60
N ASP A 58 2.85 3.59 -15.79
CA ASP A 58 3.37 2.28 -16.19
C ASP A 58 2.22 1.40 -16.71
N PRO A 59 2.41 0.59 -17.78
CA PRO A 59 1.35 -0.25 -18.35
C PRO A 59 0.68 -1.22 -17.37
N ASN A 60 1.31 -1.54 -16.23
CA ASN A 60 0.73 -2.39 -15.18
C ASN A 60 -0.04 -1.62 -14.08
N TYR A 61 -0.12 -0.29 -14.19
CA TYR A 61 -0.87 0.53 -13.25
C TYR A 61 -2.35 0.08 -13.20
N PRO A 62 -2.91 -0.23 -12.01
CA PRO A 62 -4.28 -0.71 -11.90
C PRO A 62 -5.30 0.41 -12.13
N ASP A 63 -6.42 0.08 -12.79
CA ASP A 63 -7.59 0.96 -12.81
C ASP A 63 -8.36 0.84 -11.49
N LEU A 64 -8.25 1.87 -10.66
CA LEU A 64 -8.91 1.99 -9.35
C LEU A 64 -10.04 3.02 -9.35
N SER A 65 -10.49 3.49 -10.52
CA SER A 65 -11.45 4.60 -10.66
C SER A 65 -12.82 4.33 -10.02
N LYS A 66 -13.18 3.06 -9.80
CA LYS A 66 -14.44 2.62 -9.18
C LYS A 66 -14.26 2.07 -7.76
N HIS A 67 -13.07 2.21 -7.17
CA HIS A 67 -12.71 1.57 -5.90
C HIS A 67 -12.92 2.51 -4.71
N ASN A 68 -13.54 1.99 -3.65
CA ASN A 68 -13.74 2.65 -2.36
C ASN A 68 -12.78 2.07 -1.29
N ASN A 69 -11.49 2.34 -1.44
CA ASN A 69 -10.46 1.94 -0.48
C ASN A 69 -9.33 2.99 -0.37
N TYR A 70 -8.53 2.94 0.69
CA TYR A 70 -7.46 3.91 0.93
C TYR A 70 -6.28 3.79 -0.04
N LEU A 71 -6.05 2.59 -0.61
CA LEU A 71 -5.13 2.37 -1.72
C LEU A 71 -5.48 3.27 -2.91
N ALA A 72 -6.73 3.24 -3.38
CA ALA A 72 -7.18 4.00 -4.55
C ALA A 72 -6.98 5.51 -4.41
N GLU A 73 -7.08 6.04 -3.19
CA GLU A 73 -6.81 7.46 -2.94
C GLU A 73 -5.32 7.80 -2.82
N SER A 74 -4.47 6.82 -2.55
CA SER A 74 -3.07 7.03 -2.19
C SER A 74 -2.11 6.67 -3.32
N LEU A 75 -2.47 5.73 -4.19
CA LEU A 75 -1.66 5.31 -5.32
C LEU A 75 -1.78 6.29 -6.48
N THR A 76 -0.66 6.89 -6.88
CA THR A 76 -0.57 7.71 -8.10
C THR A 76 0.35 7.04 -9.13
N PRO A 77 0.25 7.40 -10.43
CA PRO A 77 1.19 6.95 -11.46
C PRO A 77 2.66 7.21 -11.07
N SER A 78 2.95 8.39 -10.50
CA SER A 78 4.28 8.75 -10.01
C SER A 78 4.79 7.79 -8.93
N ILE A 79 3.96 7.51 -7.91
CA ILE A 79 4.31 6.57 -6.83
C ILE A 79 4.53 5.17 -7.41
N TYR A 80 3.62 4.70 -8.26
CA TYR A 80 3.69 3.36 -8.83
C TYR A 80 4.94 3.15 -9.68
N ASN A 81 5.23 4.07 -10.62
CA ASN A 81 6.41 3.99 -11.49
C ASN A 81 7.72 3.96 -10.70
N LYS A 82 7.75 4.59 -9.52
CA LYS A 82 8.91 4.57 -8.62
C LYS A 82 9.14 3.19 -7.97
N ILE A 83 8.08 2.43 -7.71
CA ILE A 83 8.14 1.24 -6.84
C ILE A 83 7.76 -0.09 -7.50
N CYS A 84 7.16 -0.09 -8.69
CA CYS A 84 6.65 -1.29 -9.38
C CYS A 84 7.73 -2.37 -9.61
N ASN A 85 8.97 -1.95 -9.86
CA ASN A 85 10.10 -2.84 -10.12
C ASN A 85 10.88 -3.25 -8.86
N LEU A 86 10.53 -2.70 -7.68
CA LEU A 86 11.21 -3.03 -6.43
C LEU A 86 10.70 -4.34 -5.85
N ARG A 87 11.59 -5.06 -5.13
CA ARG A 87 11.27 -6.28 -4.40
C ARG A 87 11.92 -6.23 -3.03
N THR A 88 11.23 -6.75 -2.02
CA THR A 88 11.82 -6.94 -0.69
C THR A 88 12.91 -8.02 -0.74
N LEU A 89 13.72 -8.15 0.31
CA LEU A 89 14.73 -9.21 0.43
C LEU A 89 14.12 -10.62 0.35
N SER A 90 12.85 -10.78 0.75
CA SER A 90 12.11 -12.04 0.64
C SER A 90 11.46 -12.23 -0.74
N GLY A 91 11.56 -11.24 -1.64
CA GLY A 91 11.04 -11.27 -3.00
C GLY A 91 9.62 -10.74 -3.17
N TYR A 92 9.01 -10.13 -2.15
CA TYR A 92 7.63 -9.60 -2.25
C TYR A 92 7.57 -8.29 -3.04
N SER A 93 6.47 -8.08 -3.77
CA SER A 93 6.28 -6.94 -4.67
C SER A 93 5.17 -6.00 -4.21
N VAL A 94 5.14 -4.79 -4.77
CA VAL A 94 4.02 -3.86 -4.56
C VAL A 94 2.69 -4.41 -5.09
N ASP A 95 2.69 -5.14 -6.22
CA ASP A 95 1.51 -5.83 -6.74
C ASP A 95 0.96 -6.83 -5.73
N GLY A 96 1.83 -7.60 -5.07
CA GLY A 96 1.43 -8.49 -3.98
C GLY A 96 0.74 -7.72 -2.86
N CYS A 97 1.27 -6.55 -2.50
CA CYS A 97 0.70 -5.70 -1.44
C CYS A 97 -0.71 -5.19 -1.79
N MET A 98 -0.94 -4.84 -3.06
CA MET A 98 -2.17 -4.15 -3.48
C MET A 98 -3.24 -5.07 -4.08
N GLN A 99 -2.92 -6.33 -4.44
CA GLN A 99 -3.85 -7.21 -5.16
C GLN A 99 -5.20 -7.37 -4.44
N THR A 100 -5.19 -7.45 -3.10
CA THR A 100 -6.44 -7.49 -2.31
C THR A 100 -7.33 -6.27 -2.56
N GLY A 101 -6.74 -5.08 -2.68
CA GLY A 101 -7.46 -3.84 -3.00
C GLY A 101 -7.83 -3.72 -4.47
N VAL A 102 -7.03 -4.26 -5.39
CA VAL A 102 -7.34 -4.25 -6.83
C VAL A 102 -8.52 -5.16 -7.16
N ASP A 103 -8.54 -6.38 -6.62
CA ASP A 103 -9.59 -7.37 -6.89
C ASP A 103 -10.91 -7.04 -6.19
N ASN A 104 -10.86 -6.23 -5.12
CA ASN A 104 -12.01 -5.90 -4.29
C ASN A 104 -12.25 -4.39 -4.32
N PRO A 105 -13.21 -3.89 -5.13
CA PRO A 105 -13.51 -2.46 -5.24
C PRO A 105 -14.06 -1.82 -3.95
N GLY A 106 -14.21 -2.59 -2.88
CA GLY A 106 -14.66 -2.08 -1.58
C GLY A 106 -16.17 -2.04 -1.46
N HIS A 107 -16.65 -1.91 -0.22
CA HIS A 107 -18.07 -1.83 0.08
C HIS A 107 -18.54 -0.37 -0.04
N PRO A 108 -19.74 -0.07 -0.58
CA PRO A 108 -20.22 1.31 -0.75
C PRO A 108 -20.24 2.12 0.57
N PHE A 109 -20.40 1.45 1.70
CA PHE A 109 -20.55 2.08 3.02
C PHE A 109 -19.32 1.94 3.93
N ILE A 110 -18.35 1.08 3.57
CA ILE A 110 -17.16 0.81 4.41
C ILE A 110 -15.92 0.93 3.56
N LYS A 111 -15.06 1.88 3.92
CA LYS A 111 -13.79 2.11 3.25
C LYS A 111 -12.72 1.18 3.80
N THR A 112 -12.26 0.26 2.97
CA THR A 112 -11.22 -0.72 3.32
C THR A 112 -9.83 -0.13 3.08
N VAL A 113 -8.78 -0.80 3.60
CA VAL A 113 -7.39 -0.34 3.38
C VAL A 113 -6.97 -0.54 1.92
N GLY A 114 -7.23 -1.73 1.37
CA GLY A 114 -6.78 -2.10 0.02
C GLY A 114 -5.31 -2.53 -0.07
N LEU A 115 -4.57 -2.54 1.04
CA LEU A 115 -3.18 -2.99 1.13
C LEU A 115 -3.00 -4.05 2.22
N VAL A 116 -2.08 -4.98 1.96
CA VAL A 116 -1.46 -5.89 2.94
C VAL A 116 0.06 -5.87 2.77
N ALA A 117 0.80 -6.11 3.84
CA ALA A 117 2.24 -6.32 3.79
C ALA A 117 2.56 -7.82 3.73
N GLY A 118 3.51 -8.20 2.87
CA GLY A 118 4.03 -9.57 2.78
C GLY A 118 5.21 -9.83 3.70
N ASP A 119 5.88 -8.80 4.17
CA ASP A 119 6.92 -8.85 5.20
C ASP A 119 7.05 -7.47 5.87
N GLU A 120 7.92 -7.37 6.87
CA GLU A 120 8.14 -6.10 7.58
C GLU A 120 8.80 -5.03 6.70
N GLU A 121 9.64 -5.43 5.74
CA GLU A 121 10.33 -4.50 4.84
C GLU A 121 9.35 -3.76 3.92
N CYS A 122 8.18 -4.32 3.63
CA CYS A 122 7.14 -3.67 2.82
C CYS A 122 6.84 -2.23 3.28
N TYR A 123 6.76 -2.02 4.60
CA TYR A 123 6.47 -0.71 5.18
C TYR A 123 7.60 0.30 5.00
N ASP A 124 8.84 -0.16 4.77
CA ASP A 124 9.99 0.70 4.51
C ASP A 124 10.23 0.90 3.01
N LEU A 125 10.21 -0.19 2.23
CA LEU A 125 10.51 -0.21 0.81
C LEU A 125 9.41 0.44 -0.04
N PHE A 126 8.15 0.21 0.34
CA PHE A 126 6.98 0.77 -0.33
C PHE A 126 6.33 1.90 0.47
N ALA A 127 7.08 2.52 1.39
CA ALA A 127 6.62 3.58 2.28
C ALA A 127 5.92 4.75 1.57
N ASP A 128 6.33 5.09 0.34
CA ASP A 128 5.67 6.15 -0.44
C ASP A 128 4.21 5.82 -0.82
N LEU A 129 3.81 4.54 -0.77
CA LEU A 129 2.42 4.08 -0.89
C LEU A 129 1.79 3.79 0.48
N PHE A 130 2.53 3.12 1.38
CA PHE A 130 2.01 2.73 2.70
C PHE A 130 1.76 3.93 3.60
N ASP A 131 2.66 4.90 3.68
CA ASP A 131 2.53 6.02 4.63
C ASP A 131 1.32 6.91 4.33
N PRO A 132 1.04 7.33 3.07
CA PRO A 132 -0.20 8.07 2.77
C PRO A 132 -1.47 7.25 3.05
N THR A 133 -1.40 5.92 2.87
CA THR A 133 -2.52 5.02 3.17
C THR A 133 -2.76 4.91 4.69
N ILE A 134 -1.68 4.78 5.47
CA ILE A 134 -1.68 4.71 6.94
C ILE A 134 -2.20 6.02 7.52
N ASP A 135 -1.70 7.15 7.02
CA ASP A 135 -2.10 8.49 7.42
C ASP A 135 -3.62 8.68 7.31
N LYS A 136 -4.19 8.38 6.13
CA LYS A 136 -5.64 8.48 5.90
C LYS A 136 -6.44 7.45 6.70
N ARG A 137 -5.96 6.21 6.83
CA ARG A 137 -6.65 5.17 7.60
C ARG A 137 -6.72 5.49 9.09
N HIS A 138 -5.66 6.07 9.66
CA HIS A 138 -5.55 6.38 11.09
C HIS A 138 -5.84 7.85 11.43
N ASN A 139 -6.45 8.59 10.51
CA ASN A 139 -6.92 9.98 10.69
C ASN A 139 -5.80 10.99 11.04
N GLY A 140 -4.66 10.93 10.35
CA GLY A 140 -3.54 11.86 10.59
C GLY A 140 -2.36 11.22 11.31
N TYR A 141 -1.76 10.17 10.73
CA TYR A 141 -0.55 9.53 11.27
C TYR A 141 0.63 9.76 10.34
N PRO A 142 1.37 10.87 10.52
CA PRO A 142 2.42 11.26 9.58
C PRO A 142 3.61 10.31 9.63
N ARG A 143 4.37 10.23 8.54
CA ARG A 143 5.55 9.36 8.34
C ARG A 143 6.64 9.45 9.43
N ASN A 144 6.68 10.54 10.18
CA ASN A 144 7.62 10.76 11.28
C ASN A 144 7.02 10.57 12.68
N ALA A 145 5.72 10.25 12.79
CA ALA A 145 5.08 9.96 14.07
C ALA A 145 5.73 8.74 14.73
N LYS A 146 5.67 8.69 16.06
CA LYS A 146 6.18 7.57 16.84
C LYS A 146 5.05 6.93 17.62
N HIS A 147 5.03 5.61 17.62
CA HIS A 147 4.03 4.86 18.37
C HIS A 147 4.40 4.79 19.85
N THR A 148 3.39 4.80 20.71
CA THR A 148 3.53 4.66 22.16
C THR A 148 3.02 3.30 22.62
N THR A 149 3.76 2.61 23.49
CA THR A 149 3.36 1.32 24.08
C THR A 149 3.28 1.46 25.60
N ASP A 150 2.22 0.92 26.21
CA ASP A 150 2.05 0.84 27.66
C ASP A 150 1.21 -0.39 28.01
N LEU A 151 1.90 -1.46 28.39
CA LEU A 151 1.32 -2.73 28.83
C LEU A 151 1.29 -2.85 30.37
N ASN A 152 1.25 -1.74 31.12
CA ASN A 152 1.10 -1.78 32.57
C ASN A 152 -0.38 -1.70 32.99
N PRO A 153 -0.99 -2.79 33.48
CA PRO A 153 -2.40 -2.76 33.89
C PRO A 153 -2.66 -1.87 35.11
N ASP A 154 -1.65 -1.51 35.90
CA ASP A 154 -1.82 -0.61 37.04
C ASP A 154 -2.07 0.85 36.63
N HIS A 155 -1.76 1.21 35.37
CA HIS A 155 -2.07 2.52 34.81
C HIS A 155 -3.55 2.64 34.37
N LEU A 156 -4.27 1.52 34.25
CA LEU A 156 -5.70 1.51 33.92
C LEU A 156 -6.55 1.90 35.14
N LYS A 157 -7.40 2.92 34.98
CA LYS A 157 -8.29 3.45 36.03
C LYS A 157 -9.71 2.92 35.85
N GLY A 158 -10.21 2.21 36.86
CA GLY A 158 -11.54 1.59 36.87
C GLY A 158 -11.64 0.34 35.98
N GLY A 159 -12.85 -0.01 35.57
CA GLY A 159 -13.12 -1.17 34.71
C GLY A 159 -13.27 -2.48 35.47
N ASP A 160 -13.13 -2.46 36.79
CA ASP A 160 -13.50 -3.51 37.74
C ASP A 160 -14.90 -3.30 38.34
N ASP A 161 -15.57 -2.21 37.96
CA ASP A 161 -16.78 -1.67 38.59
C ASP A 161 -17.96 -1.48 37.62
N PHE A 162 -17.92 -2.10 36.43
CA PHE A 162 -19.09 -2.07 35.54
C PHE A 162 -20.30 -2.76 36.19
N ASP A 163 -21.47 -2.17 35.99
CA ASP A 163 -22.72 -2.73 36.49
C ASP A 163 -23.08 -4.00 35.68
N PRO A 164 -23.15 -5.19 36.33
CA PRO A 164 -23.40 -6.45 35.66
C PRO A 164 -24.81 -6.57 35.06
N LYS A 165 -25.73 -5.64 35.38
CA LYS A 165 -27.02 -5.53 34.68
C LYS A 165 -26.83 -5.16 33.20
N TYR A 166 -25.80 -4.38 32.88
CA TYR A 166 -25.60 -3.83 31.53
C TYR A 166 -24.42 -4.50 30.82
N VAL A 167 -23.30 -4.77 31.50
CA VAL A 167 -22.11 -5.37 30.87
C VAL A 167 -22.08 -6.88 31.08
N LEU A 168 -22.11 -7.63 29.98
CA LEU A 168 -22.25 -9.09 29.95
C LEU A 168 -20.93 -9.84 29.79
N SER A 169 -19.91 -9.21 29.20
CA SER A 169 -18.58 -9.82 29.02
C SER A 169 -17.55 -8.77 28.64
N CYS A 170 -16.28 -9.03 28.97
CA CYS A 170 -15.13 -8.22 28.58
C CYS A 170 -14.12 -9.08 27.79
N ARG A 171 -13.53 -8.49 26.74
CA ARG A 171 -12.49 -9.14 25.92
C ARG A 171 -11.44 -8.14 25.47
N VAL A 172 -10.18 -8.51 25.56
CA VAL A 172 -9.03 -7.79 24.99
C VAL A 172 -8.24 -8.74 24.11
N ARG A 173 -7.94 -8.34 22.88
CA ARG A 173 -7.13 -9.14 21.95
C ARG A 173 -6.14 -8.30 21.16
N THR A 174 -5.04 -8.89 20.71
CA THR A 174 -4.10 -8.24 19.79
C THR A 174 -3.44 -9.22 18.82
N GLY A 175 -3.01 -8.73 17.67
CA GLY A 175 -2.15 -9.47 16.73
C GLY A 175 -0.67 -9.26 17.04
N ARG A 176 0.17 -10.27 16.82
CA ARG A 176 1.64 -10.13 16.79
C ARG A 176 2.25 -10.99 15.68
N CYS A 177 3.19 -10.43 14.94
CA CYS A 177 3.98 -11.14 13.94
C CYS A 177 5.41 -11.35 14.42
N ILE A 178 5.95 -12.56 14.25
CA ILE A 178 7.37 -12.87 14.49
C ILE A 178 8.22 -12.29 13.37
N ARG A 179 9.29 -11.60 13.75
CA ARG A 179 10.23 -10.95 12.83
C ARG A 179 11.03 -11.94 12.00
N GLY A 180 11.31 -11.54 10.76
CA GLY A 180 12.19 -12.24 9.82
C GLY A 180 11.49 -13.34 9.03
N TYR A 181 10.31 -13.79 9.47
CA TYR A 181 9.41 -14.60 8.66
C TYR A 181 8.55 -13.71 7.76
N GLY A 182 8.22 -14.19 6.56
CA GLY A 182 7.16 -13.58 5.76
C GLY A 182 5.85 -13.47 6.56
N LEU A 183 5.06 -12.44 6.32
CA LEU A 183 3.69 -12.29 6.83
C LEU A 183 2.75 -13.22 6.04
N PRO A 184 1.56 -13.57 6.56
CA PRO A 184 0.63 -14.53 5.95
C PRO A 184 0.37 -14.43 4.44
N PRO A 185 0.32 -13.24 3.80
CA PRO A 185 0.20 -13.12 2.34
C PRO A 185 1.38 -13.68 1.54
N HIS A 186 2.57 -13.74 2.15
CA HIS A 186 3.82 -14.10 1.49
C HIS A 186 4.48 -15.35 2.08
N CYS A 187 4.30 -15.64 3.37
CA CYS A 187 4.98 -16.75 4.03
C CYS A 187 4.78 -18.08 3.31
N THR A 188 5.86 -18.83 3.18
CA THR A 188 5.91 -20.19 2.64
C THR A 188 5.29 -21.20 3.62
N ARG A 189 5.07 -22.45 3.20
CA ARG A 189 4.61 -23.52 4.11
C ARG A 189 5.65 -23.79 5.18
N ALA A 190 6.92 -23.83 4.79
CA ALA A 190 8.03 -24.00 5.72
C ALA A 190 8.05 -22.90 6.80
N GLU A 191 7.95 -21.63 6.42
CA GLU A 191 7.90 -20.52 7.38
C GLU A 191 6.63 -20.58 8.25
N ARG A 192 5.48 -20.94 7.68
CA ARG A 192 4.23 -21.08 8.44
C ARG A 192 4.33 -22.16 9.51
N ARG A 193 4.92 -23.31 9.17
CA ARG A 193 5.21 -24.43 10.09
C ARG A 193 6.26 -24.06 11.13
N ASP A 194 7.27 -23.28 10.74
CA ASP A 194 8.24 -22.72 11.68
C ASP A 194 7.55 -21.83 12.71
N VAL A 195 6.73 -20.88 12.27
CA VAL A 195 5.95 -19.99 13.15
C VAL A 195 5.08 -20.80 14.09
N GLU A 196 4.41 -21.84 13.59
CA GLU A 196 3.62 -22.76 14.42
C GLU A 196 4.47 -23.40 15.51
N LYS A 197 5.60 -24.01 15.13
CA LYS A 197 6.49 -24.70 16.07
C LYS A 197 7.08 -23.73 17.10
N VAL A 198 7.55 -22.56 16.67
CA VAL A 198 8.12 -21.52 17.53
C VAL A 198 7.10 -21.05 18.56
N CYS A 199 5.87 -20.77 18.12
CA CYS A 199 4.79 -20.37 19.01
C CYS A 199 4.40 -21.49 19.97
N LYS A 200 4.18 -22.71 19.46
CA LYS A 200 3.84 -23.90 20.26
C LYS A 200 4.87 -24.15 21.35
N ASP A 201 6.16 -24.11 20.99
CA ASP A 201 7.25 -24.34 21.92
C ASP A 201 7.36 -23.23 22.97
N ALA A 202 7.13 -21.96 22.60
CA ALA A 202 7.09 -20.84 23.55
C ALA A 202 5.91 -20.96 24.51
N LEU A 203 4.72 -21.26 23.99
CA LEU A 203 3.48 -21.41 24.76
C LEU A 203 3.52 -22.61 25.71
N ALA A 204 4.26 -23.67 25.36
CA ALA A 204 4.49 -24.82 26.23
C ALA A 204 5.28 -24.47 27.51
N THR A 205 5.99 -23.34 27.54
CA THR A 205 6.72 -22.85 28.73
C THR A 205 5.84 -22.05 29.69
N LEU A 206 4.61 -21.70 29.31
CA LEU A 206 3.71 -20.94 30.17
C LEU A 206 3.22 -21.80 31.35
N ASP A 207 3.13 -21.16 32.51
CA ASP A 207 2.89 -21.80 33.80
C ASP A 207 1.76 -21.12 34.60
N GLY A 208 1.42 -21.71 35.75
CA GLY A 208 0.38 -21.21 36.64
C GLY A 208 -0.99 -21.08 35.93
N PRO A 209 -1.73 -19.98 36.13
CA PRO A 209 -3.00 -19.73 35.45
C PRO A 209 -2.91 -19.65 33.92
N LEU A 210 -1.69 -19.51 33.38
CA LEU A 210 -1.44 -19.45 31.94
C LEU A 210 -0.94 -20.80 31.38
N LYS A 211 -0.90 -21.87 32.17
CA LYS A 211 -0.62 -23.21 31.65
C LYS A 211 -1.75 -23.66 30.73
N GLY A 212 -1.41 -24.16 29.55
CA GLY A 212 -2.39 -24.50 28.51
C GLY A 212 -1.97 -25.60 27.56
N THR A 213 -2.78 -25.82 26.54
CA THR A 213 -2.60 -26.87 25.53
C THR A 213 -2.80 -26.30 24.12
N TYR A 214 -1.97 -26.73 23.19
CA TYR A 214 -2.07 -26.41 21.77
C TYR A 214 -2.84 -27.50 21.01
N TYR A 215 -3.74 -27.08 20.12
CA TYR A 215 -4.56 -27.91 19.26
C TYR A 215 -4.35 -27.47 17.81
N PRO A 216 -3.65 -28.28 16.99
CA PRO A 216 -3.52 -27.99 15.55
C PRO A 216 -4.87 -28.15 14.84
N LEU A 217 -5.12 -27.36 13.80
CA LEU A 217 -6.29 -27.58 12.93
C LEU A 217 -6.10 -28.84 12.07
N THR A 218 -4.87 -29.15 11.66
CA THR A 218 -4.58 -30.39 10.93
C THR A 218 -4.97 -31.60 11.78
N GLY A 219 -5.88 -32.42 11.26
CA GLY A 219 -6.45 -33.58 11.96
C GLY A 219 -7.63 -33.27 12.88
N MET A 220 -8.03 -32.00 13.04
CA MET A 220 -9.24 -31.62 13.76
C MET A 220 -10.49 -31.89 12.90
N THR A 221 -11.45 -32.64 13.42
CA THR A 221 -12.70 -32.95 12.70
C THR A 221 -13.54 -31.70 12.47
N GLU A 222 -14.35 -31.65 11.40
CA GLU A 222 -15.28 -30.54 11.14
C GLU A 222 -16.22 -30.29 12.33
N GLU A 223 -16.78 -31.33 12.95
CA GLU A 223 -17.62 -31.21 14.15
C GLU A 223 -16.88 -30.52 15.32
N MET A 224 -15.60 -30.84 15.51
CA MET A 224 -14.78 -30.20 16.55
C MET A 224 -14.44 -28.76 16.18
N GLN A 225 -14.16 -28.47 14.91
CA GLN A 225 -13.94 -27.11 14.42
C GLN A 225 -15.20 -26.25 14.62
N ASP A 226 -16.36 -26.73 14.15
CA ASP A 226 -17.66 -26.05 14.28
C ASP A 226 -17.99 -25.77 15.75
N LYS A 227 -17.75 -26.74 16.63
CA LYS A 227 -17.96 -26.56 18.07
C LYS A 227 -17.04 -25.49 18.64
N LEU A 228 -15.74 -25.51 18.31
CA LEU A 228 -14.80 -24.51 18.81
C LEU A 228 -15.07 -23.11 18.22
N ILE A 229 -15.54 -23.02 16.97
CA ILE A 229 -15.97 -21.77 16.34
C ILE A 229 -17.22 -21.24 17.06
N ALA A 230 -18.22 -22.09 17.31
CA ALA A 230 -19.45 -21.75 18.03
C ALA A 230 -19.16 -21.30 19.47
N ASP A 231 -18.19 -21.92 20.14
CA ASP A 231 -17.74 -21.52 21.48
C ASP A 231 -16.87 -20.23 21.45
N HIS A 232 -16.60 -19.65 20.27
CA HIS A 232 -15.69 -18.51 20.03
C HIS A 232 -14.21 -18.76 20.38
N PHE A 233 -13.79 -20.02 20.40
CA PHE A 233 -12.41 -20.44 20.63
C PHE A 233 -11.61 -20.46 19.33
N LEU A 234 -12.16 -20.99 18.25
CA LEU A 234 -11.45 -21.17 16.99
C LEU A 234 -11.86 -20.12 15.95
N PHE A 235 -10.92 -19.78 15.07
CA PHE A 235 -11.17 -18.93 13.91
C PHE A 235 -11.60 -19.77 12.70
N ASP A 236 -12.40 -19.17 11.83
CA ASP A 236 -12.91 -19.83 10.64
C ASP A 236 -11.89 -19.84 9.50
N LYS A 237 -12.10 -20.68 8.49
CA LYS A 237 -11.36 -20.66 7.23
C LYS A 237 -11.50 -19.27 6.59
N PRO A 238 -10.40 -18.62 6.16
CA PRO A 238 -10.42 -17.26 5.62
C PRO A 238 -10.98 -17.23 4.19
N VAL A 239 -12.28 -17.49 4.03
CA VAL A 239 -12.96 -17.57 2.73
C VAL A 239 -13.44 -16.22 2.19
N SER A 240 -13.28 -15.13 2.96
CA SER A 240 -13.68 -13.81 2.49
C SER A 240 -12.87 -13.40 1.24
N PRO A 241 -13.49 -12.72 0.26
CA PRO A 241 -12.79 -12.28 -0.95
C PRO A 241 -11.50 -11.48 -0.67
N LEU A 242 -11.50 -10.64 0.37
CA LEU A 242 -10.32 -9.87 0.78
C LEU A 242 -9.13 -10.75 1.20
N LEU A 243 -9.38 -11.76 2.03
CA LEU A 243 -8.34 -12.67 2.54
C LEU A 243 -7.88 -13.65 1.46
N MET A 244 -8.79 -14.07 0.58
CA MET A 244 -8.48 -14.91 -0.59
C MET A 244 -7.57 -14.17 -1.58
N SER A 245 -7.93 -12.95 -1.99
CA SER A 245 -7.09 -12.11 -2.86
C SER A 245 -5.76 -11.71 -2.20
N ALA A 246 -5.72 -11.63 -0.87
CA ALA A 246 -4.48 -11.43 -0.11
C ALA A 246 -3.66 -12.73 0.05
N ARG A 247 -4.10 -13.87 -0.50
CA ARG A 247 -3.42 -15.18 -0.44
C ARG A 247 -3.24 -15.76 0.97
N MET A 248 -4.08 -15.34 1.93
CA MET A 248 -3.97 -15.75 3.33
C MET A 248 -4.59 -17.13 3.60
N ALA A 249 -5.42 -17.62 2.67
CA ALA A 249 -6.05 -18.94 2.73
C ALA A 249 -5.20 -20.08 2.16
N ARG A 250 -4.03 -19.79 1.57
CA ARG A 250 -3.18 -20.80 0.92
C ARG A 250 -2.80 -21.92 1.89
N ASP A 251 -2.72 -23.15 1.39
CA ASP A 251 -2.30 -24.34 2.11
C ASP A 251 -3.20 -24.66 3.33
N TRP A 252 -4.45 -24.19 3.38
CA TRP A 252 -5.33 -24.44 4.53
C TRP A 252 -5.58 -25.94 4.77
N PRO A 253 -5.49 -26.47 6.00
CA PRO A 253 -5.24 -25.81 7.29
C PRO A 253 -3.78 -25.90 7.80
N ASP A 254 -2.80 -26.18 6.93
CA ASP A 254 -1.39 -26.44 7.29
C ASP A 254 -0.78 -25.35 8.19
N GLY A 255 -0.13 -25.74 9.29
CA GLY A 255 0.56 -24.79 10.18
C GLY A 255 -0.36 -23.87 11.00
N ARG A 256 -1.66 -24.14 11.09
CA ARG A 256 -2.63 -23.34 11.86
C ARG A 256 -3.06 -24.07 13.14
N GLY A 257 -3.36 -23.31 14.19
CA GLY A 257 -3.88 -23.89 15.43
C GLY A 257 -4.35 -22.88 16.46
N ILE A 258 -4.83 -23.44 17.56
CA ILE A 258 -5.25 -22.71 18.75
C ILE A 258 -4.53 -23.25 19.98
N TRP A 259 -4.01 -22.36 20.80
CA TRP A 259 -3.63 -22.68 22.17
C TRP A 259 -4.58 -21.99 23.14
N HIS A 260 -4.93 -22.66 24.24
CA HIS A 260 -5.66 -22.01 25.34
C HIS A 260 -5.24 -22.56 26.70
N ASN A 261 -5.37 -21.74 27.75
CA ASN A 261 -5.17 -22.17 29.12
C ASN A 261 -6.32 -23.07 29.64
N ALA A 262 -6.13 -23.71 30.81
CA ALA A 262 -7.13 -24.60 31.40
C ALA A 262 -8.49 -23.91 31.66
N ASP A 263 -8.47 -22.66 32.12
CA ASP A 263 -9.66 -21.87 32.43
C ASP A 263 -10.34 -21.29 31.18
N LYS A 264 -9.78 -21.52 29.98
CA LYS A 264 -10.34 -21.07 28.71
C LYS A 264 -10.61 -19.55 28.64
N ASN A 265 -9.81 -18.78 29.38
CA ASN A 265 -9.94 -17.32 29.51
C ASN A 265 -8.72 -16.55 28.95
N PHE A 266 -7.72 -17.28 28.47
CA PHE A 266 -6.56 -16.77 27.74
C PHE A 266 -6.21 -17.71 26.58
N LEU A 267 -6.18 -17.19 25.35
CA LEU A 267 -6.05 -17.95 24.11
C LEU A 267 -5.00 -17.32 23.20
N VAL A 268 -4.38 -18.15 22.37
CA VAL A 268 -3.49 -17.71 21.29
C VAL A 268 -3.85 -18.46 20.02
N TRP A 269 -4.33 -17.75 19.02
CA TRP A 269 -4.46 -18.29 17.65
C TRP A 269 -3.13 -18.17 16.96
N ILE A 270 -2.83 -19.14 16.09
CA ILE A 270 -1.58 -19.20 15.32
C ILE A 270 -1.94 -19.24 13.83
N ASN A 271 -1.34 -18.33 13.05
CA ASN A 271 -1.46 -18.25 11.59
C ASN A 271 -2.88 -17.99 11.03
N GLU A 272 -3.69 -17.16 11.71
CA GLU A 272 -5.05 -16.78 11.28
C GLU A 272 -5.04 -15.63 10.26
N GLU A 273 -4.76 -14.41 10.71
CA GLU A 273 -4.56 -13.21 9.87
C GLU A 273 -3.13 -12.63 10.01
N ASP A 274 -2.53 -12.92 11.16
CA ASP A 274 -1.19 -12.58 11.61
C ASP A 274 -0.56 -13.86 12.19
N HIS A 275 0.73 -13.86 12.52
CA HIS A 275 1.36 -15.07 13.10
C HIS A 275 0.71 -15.49 14.42
N THR A 276 0.32 -14.53 15.25
CA THR A 276 -0.42 -14.82 16.48
C THR A 276 -1.57 -13.84 16.71
N ARG A 277 -2.64 -14.32 17.34
CA ARG A 277 -3.67 -13.48 17.95
C ARG A 277 -3.86 -13.87 19.40
N VAL A 278 -3.37 -13.02 20.31
CA VAL A 278 -3.43 -13.22 21.76
C VAL A 278 -4.72 -12.62 22.30
N ILE A 279 -5.48 -13.38 23.07
CA ILE A 279 -6.83 -13.04 23.53
C ILE A 279 -6.94 -13.30 25.03
N SER A 280 -7.46 -12.33 25.77
CA SER A 280 -7.92 -12.47 27.16
C SER A 280 -9.40 -12.12 27.22
N MET A 281 -10.21 -12.92 27.91
CA MET A 281 -11.66 -12.70 27.98
C MET A 281 -12.28 -13.29 29.24
N GLU A 282 -13.44 -12.76 29.64
CA GLU A 282 -14.30 -13.37 30.65
C GLU A 282 -15.76 -12.90 30.48
N THR A 283 -16.69 -13.70 31.01
CA THR A 283 -18.15 -13.43 31.02
C THR A 283 -18.57 -12.44 32.10
N SER A 284 -17.63 -11.76 32.74
CA SER A 284 -17.87 -10.72 33.73
C SER A 284 -17.63 -9.33 33.13
N GLY A 285 -18.15 -8.29 33.78
CA GLY A 285 -17.85 -6.90 33.47
C GLY A 285 -16.50 -6.39 34.00
N ASN A 286 -15.54 -7.25 34.37
CA ASN A 286 -14.26 -6.82 34.95
C ASN A 286 -13.15 -6.69 33.89
N MET A 287 -13.21 -5.61 33.11
CA MET A 287 -12.19 -5.23 32.13
C MET A 287 -10.79 -5.13 32.75
N LYS A 288 -10.66 -4.66 33.99
CA LYS A 288 -9.35 -4.52 34.66
C LYS A 288 -8.67 -5.87 34.87
N ASN A 289 -9.42 -6.88 35.30
CA ASN A 289 -8.91 -8.24 35.44
C ASN A 289 -8.54 -8.87 34.08
N VAL A 290 -9.39 -8.68 33.07
CA VAL A 290 -9.11 -9.12 31.68
C VAL A 290 -7.82 -8.50 31.17
N PHE A 291 -7.65 -7.18 31.34
CA PHE A 291 -6.48 -6.45 30.88
C PHE A 291 -5.22 -6.83 31.66
N LYS A 292 -5.31 -7.02 32.98
CA LYS A 292 -4.20 -7.55 33.80
C LYS A 292 -3.72 -8.93 33.32
N ARG A 293 -4.66 -9.85 33.05
CA ARG A 293 -4.34 -11.18 32.49
C ARG A 293 -3.75 -11.05 31.09
N PHE A 294 -4.28 -10.14 30.26
CA PHE A 294 -3.78 -9.86 28.92
C PHE A 294 -2.32 -9.37 28.93
N CYS A 295 -2.01 -8.33 29.70
CA CYS A 295 -0.66 -7.78 29.81
C CYS A 295 0.35 -8.81 30.34
N ASN A 296 0.00 -9.52 31.43
CA ASN A 296 0.86 -10.56 31.99
C ASN A 296 1.09 -11.71 30.98
N GLY A 297 0.01 -12.17 30.34
CA GLY A 297 0.08 -13.23 29.35
C GLY A 297 0.92 -12.84 28.14
N LEU A 298 0.68 -11.66 27.56
CA LEU A 298 1.41 -11.16 26.41
C LEU A 298 2.91 -10.99 26.70
N ASN A 299 3.26 -10.39 27.85
CA ASN A 299 4.66 -10.25 28.27
C ASN A 299 5.34 -11.62 28.47
N LYS A 300 4.65 -12.62 29.03
CA LYS A 300 5.21 -13.97 29.17
C LYS A 300 5.40 -14.65 27.82
N VAL A 301 4.45 -14.52 26.88
CA VAL A 301 4.59 -15.06 25.52
C VAL A 301 5.79 -14.42 24.82
N GLU A 302 5.91 -13.10 24.87
CA GLU A 302 7.03 -12.38 24.25
C GLU A 302 8.37 -12.78 24.87
N ASN A 303 8.46 -12.89 26.19
CA ASN A 303 9.68 -13.33 26.87
C ASN A 303 10.04 -14.79 26.53
N ALA A 304 9.04 -15.68 26.39
CA ALA A 304 9.27 -17.06 25.98
C ALA A 304 9.81 -17.18 24.54
N LEU A 305 9.34 -16.31 23.64
CA LEU A 305 9.89 -16.19 22.28
C LEU A 305 11.33 -15.66 22.30
N LYS A 306 11.58 -14.58 23.06
CA LYS A 306 12.92 -13.99 23.22
C LYS A 306 13.94 -14.98 23.78
N ALA A 307 13.56 -15.79 24.76
CA ALA A 307 14.40 -16.84 25.31
C ALA A 307 14.82 -17.90 24.28
N LYS A 308 14.08 -18.02 23.17
CA LYS A 308 14.37 -18.91 22.04
C LYS A 308 15.03 -18.19 20.85
N GLY A 309 15.39 -16.92 20.99
CA GLY A 309 16.03 -16.12 19.94
C GLY A 309 15.07 -15.49 18.93
N TYR A 310 13.76 -15.44 19.23
CA TYR A 310 12.76 -14.83 18.38
C TYR A 310 12.23 -13.54 19.00
N GLU A 311 11.81 -12.60 18.15
CA GLU A 311 11.19 -11.36 18.58
C GLU A 311 9.97 -11.03 17.72
N PHE A 312 9.02 -10.28 18.29
CA PHE A 312 7.94 -9.72 17.49
C PHE A 312 8.46 -8.58 16.61
N SER A 313 7.91 -8.46 15.40
CA SER A 313 8.16 -7.33 14.51
C SER A 313 7.61 -6.06 15.14
N TRP A 314 8.49 -5.07 15.30
CA TRP A 314 8.21 -3.80 15.95
C TRP A 314 9.17 -2.73 15.45
N ASN A 315 8.68 -1.53 15.20
CA ASN A 315 9.53 -0.35 14.98
C ASN A 315 8.93 0.89 15.66
N GLU A 316 9.76 1.92 15.85
CA GLU A 316 9.38 3.14 16.59
C GLU A 316 8.24 3.91 15.90
N HIS A 317 8.18 3.88 14.57
CA HIS A 317 7.16 4.58 13.79
C HIS A 317 5.80 3.89 13.88
N LEU A 318 5.73 2.58 13.63
CA LEU A 318 4.49 1.83 13.45
C LEU A 318 4.09 1.00 14.67
N GLY A 319 4.90 0.95 15.73
CA GLY A 319 4.69 0.02 16.83
C GLY A 319 4.87 -1.42 16.37
N TYR A 320 3.98 -2.32 16.81
CA TYR A 320 3.99 -3.70 16.34
C TYR A 320 3.52 -3.76 14.88
N VAL A 321 4.32 -4.42 14.05
CA VAL A 321 4.08 -4.53 12.61
C VAL A 321 3.27 -5.79 12.31
N LEU A 322 2.19 -5.63 11.55
CA LEU A 322 1.19 -6.65 11.24
C LEU A 322 0.86 -6.64 9.74
N THR A 323 0.10 -7.65 9.31
CA THR A 323 -0.26 -7.86 7.89
C THR A 323 -1.03 -6.69 7.32
N CYS A 324 -2.10 -6.26 8.00
CA CYS A 324 -2.96 -5.18 7.53
C CYS A 324 -2.56 -3.85 8.18
N PRO A 325 -2.40 -2.75 7.42
CA PRO A 325 -2.14 -1.43 7.97
C PRO A 325 -3.15 -0.97 9.02
N SER A 326 -4.38 -1.48 8.99
CA SER A 326 -5.43 -1.15 9.97
C SER A 326 -5.14 -1.67 11.38
N ASN A 327 -4.26 -2.67 11.53
CA ASN A 327 -3.93 -3.28 12.83
C ASN A 327 -2.59 -2.78 13.40
N LEU A 328 -1.84 -1.94 12.68
CA LEU A 328 -0.55 -1.39 13.15
C LEU A 328 -0.67 -0.68 14.51
N GLY A 329 0.46 -0.56 15.20
CA GLY A 329 0.58 0.04 16.52
C GLY A 329 0.47 -1.02 17.60
N THR A 330 -0.58 -0.93 18.41
CA THR A 330 -0.83 -1.88 19.49
C THR A 330 -1.44 -3.20 19.00
N GLY A 331 -2.16 -3.17 17.87
CA GLY A 331 -3.07 -4.23 17.43
C GLY A 331 -4.28 -4.48 18.33
N VAL A 332 -4.46 -3.71 19.41
CA VAL A 332 -5.42 -4.03 20.47
C VAL A 332 -6.86 -3.77 20.03
N ARG A 333 -7.72 -4.77 20.24
CA ARG A 333 -9.17 -4.63 20.25
C ARG A 333 -9.67 -5.00 21.64
N ALA A 334 -9.93 -4.01 22.47
CA ALA A 334 -10.62 -4.12 23.74
C ALA A 334 -12.10 -3.81 23.54
N GLY A 335 -12.98 -4.65 24.07
CA GLY A 335 -14.41 -4.44 23.93
C GLY A 335 -15.24 -5.16 24.97
N VAL A 336 -16.51 -4.75 25.03
CA VAL A 336 -17.51 -5.30 25.95
C VAL A 336 -18.81 -5.59 25.20
N HIS A 337 -19.51 -6.64 25.63
CA HIS A 337 -20.93 -6.78 25.31
C HIS A 337 -21.74 -5.98 26.33
N ILE A 338 -22.47 -4.96 25.87
CA ILE A 338 -23.25 -4.07 26.71
C ILE A 338 -24.70 -3.97 26.22
N LYS A 339 -25.66 -4.11 27.14
CA LYS A 339 -27.09 -3.98 26.91
C LYS A 339 -27.58 -2.58 27.28
N ILE A 340 -27.96 -1.79 26.27
CA ILE A 340 -28.42 -0.39 26.41
C ILE A 340 -29.62 -0.09 25.48
N PRO A 341 -30.78 -0.74 25.70
CA PRO A 341 -31.92 -0.69 24.79
C PRO A 341 -32.59 0.68 24.63
N LEU A 342 -32.41 1.61 25.59
CA LEU A 342 -32.97 2.96 25.51
C LEU A 342 -31.99 3.89 24.79
N PHE A 343 -30.74 4.00 25.27
CA PHE A 343 -29.78 4.95 24.76
C PHE A 343 -29.32 4.60 23.34
N SER A 344 -29.26 3.32 22.98
CA SER A 344 -28.92 2.91 21.60
C SER A 344 -29.89 3.41 20.53
N LYS A 345 -31.11 3.82 20.91
CA LYS A 345 -32.13 4.43 20.03
C LYS A 345 -32.07 5.96 20.04
N HIS A 346 -31.27 6.56 20.91
CA HIS A 346 -31.15 8.01 21.04
C HIS A 346 -30.20 8.57 19.96
N ALA A 347 -30.54 9.72 19.39
CA ALA A 347 -29.74 10.35 18.31
C ALA A 347 -28.29 10.68 18.75
N GLY A 348 -28.06 10.91 20.04
CA GLY A 348 -26.73 11.16 20.62
C GLY A 348 -25.82 9.93 20.78
N PHE A 349 -26.28 8.71 20.46
CA PHE A 349 -25.47 7.50 20.62
C PHE A 349 -24.19 7.55 19.80
N GLU A 350 -24.28 7.92 18.52
CA GLU A 350 -23.11 8.07 17.64
C GLU A 350 -22.14 9.15 18.14
N SER A 351 -22.68 10.26 18.69
CA SER A 351 -21.87 11.34 19.23
C SER A 351 -21.02 10.89 20.42
N ILE A 352 -21.59 10.06 21.32
CA ILE A 352 -20.85 9.48 22.45
C ILE A 352 -19.76 8.54 21.95
N LEU A 353 -20.08 7.62 21.04
CA LEU A 353 -19.09 6.68 20.50
C LEU A 353 -17.93 7.43 19.82
N LYS A 354 -18.23 8.43 18.98
CA LYS A 354 -17.23 9.27 18.33
C LYS A 354 -16.37 10.03 19.34
N HIS A 355 -16.97 10.59 20.39
CA HIS A 355 -16.26 11.35 21.43
C HIS A 355 -15.23 10.49 22.17
N TYR A 356 -15.61 9.28 22.58
CA TYR A 356 -14.71 8.34 23.26
C TYR A 356 -13.85 7.52 22.31
N ARG A 357 -13.93 7.74 20.99
CA ARG A 357 -13.20 6.97 19.97
C ARG A 357 -13.50 5.47 20.04
N LEU A 358 -14.80 5.16 20.11
CA LEU A 358 -15.35 3.82 20.15
C LEU A 358 -16.09 3.49 18.85
N GLN A 359 -16.27 2.20 18.61
CA GLN A 359 -17.08 1.66 17.53
C GLN A 359 -18.05 0.62 18.07
N LYS A 360 -19.19 0.44 17.40
CA LYS A 360 -20.21 -0.56 17.73
C LYS A 360 -20.34 -1.64 16.67
N ARG A 361 -20.71 -2.84 17.10
CA ARG A 361 -21.10 -3.98 16.28
C ARG A 361 -22.31 -4.67 16.90
N GLY A 362 -23.03 -5.46 16.11
CA GLY A 362 -24.11 -6.30 16.64
C GLY A 362 -23.59 -7.42 17.54
N THR A 363 -24.50 -8.22 18.07
CA THR A 363 -24.20 -9.22 19.10
C THR A 363 -23.30 -10.36 18.59
N GLY A 364 -23.34 -10.67 17.29
CA GLY A 364 -22.48 -11.69 16.66
C GLY A 364 -21.20 -11.13 16.04
N GLY A 365 -20.92 -9.83 16.20
CA GLY A 365 -19.77 -9.16 15.59
C GLY A 365 -20.11 -8.34 14.34
N VAL A 366 -19.16 -8.29 13.39
CA VAL A 366 -19.25 -7.46 12.17
C VAL A 366 -20.52 -7.80 11.39
N ASP A 367 -21.24 -6.78 10.92
CA ASP A 367 -22.45 -6.87 10.10
C ASP A 367 -23.64 -7.64 10.71
N THR A 368 -23.59 -7.94 12.01
CA THR A 368 -24.74 -8.52 12.74
C THR A 368 -25.63 -7.43 13.35
N ALA A 369 -26.90 -7.74 13.57
CA ALA A 369 -27.82 -6.87 14.31
C ALA A 369 -27.59 -6.96 15.83
N SER A 370 -27.95 -5.91 16.56
CA SER A 370 -28.04 -5.99 18.02
C SER A 370 -29.24 -6.85 18.44
N THR A 371 -29.04 -7.75 19.39
CA THR A 371 -30.14 -8.49 20.04
C THR A 371 -30.55 -7.77 21.32
N ASP A 372 -31.82 -7.42 21.46
CA ASP A 372 -32.38 -6.77 22.66
C ASP A 372 -31.64 -5.50 23.13
N GLY A 373 -31.08 -4.73 22.18
CA GLY A 373 -30.27 -3.54 22.49
C GLY A 373 -28.87 -3.84 23.01
N THR A 374 -28.37 -5.05 22.77
CA THR A 374 -27.01 -5.49 23.13
C THR A 374 -26.03 -5.26 21.98
N PHE A 375 -24.94 -4.54 22.25
CA PHE A 375 -23.90 -4.21 21.29
C PHE A 375 -22.52 -4.69 21.77
N ASP A 376 -21.65 -5.05 20.83
CA ASP A 376 -20.21 -5.13 21.06
C ASP A 376 -19.62 -3.72 20.86
N ILE A 377 -19.14 -3.11 21.93
CA ILE A 377 -18.52 -1.79 21.92
C ILE A 377 -17.02 -1.96 22.15
N SER A 378 -16.20 -1.41 21.25
CA SER A 378 -14.74 -1.54 21.30
C SER A 378 -14.01 -0.25 20.92
N ASN A 379 -12.72 -0.18 21.25
CA ASN A 379 -11.85 0.93 20.84
C ASN A 379 -11.76 1.02 19.30
N LEU A 380 -11.72 2.25 18.78
CA LEU A 380 -11.53 2.55 17.35
C LEU A 380 -10.04 2.60 16.98
N ASP A 381 -9.22 3.25 17.80
CA ASP A 381 -7.82 3.52 17.51
C ASP A 381 -6.92 2.30 17.74
N ARG A 382 -5.81 2.21 17.00
CA ARG A 382 -4.81 1.12 17.09
C ARG A 382 -3.39 1.64 17.13
N LEU A 383 -3.14 2.71 16.38
CA LEU A 383 -1.86 3.36 16.16
C LEU A 383 -1.83 4.74 16.83
N GLY A 384 -0.63 5.23 17.16
CA GLY A 384 -0.42 6.52 17.85
C GLY A 384 -0.86 6.64 19.32
N THR A 385 -1.54 5.64 19.87
CA THR A 385 -1.97 5.59 21.28
C THR A 385 -1.59 4.26 21.93
N SER A 386 -1.30 4.26 23.21
CA SER A 386 -0.88 3.07 23.96
C SER A 386 -2.04 2.11 24.25
N GLU A 387 -1.71 0.87 24.63
CA GLU A 387 -2.70 -0.14 25.00
C GLU A 387 -3.56 0.32 26.18
N VAL A 388 -2.94 0.88 27.23
CA VAL A 388 -3.67 1.47 28.36
C VAL A 388 -4.62 2.58 27.90
N GLN A 389 -4.18 3.51 27.04
CA GLN A 389 -5.05 4.58 26.55
C GLN A 389 -6.26 4.05 25.78
N GLN A 390 -6.06 3.04 24.93
CA GLN A 390 -7.13 2.42 24.16
C GLN A 390 -8.13 1.68 25.04
N VAL A 391 -7.65 0.93 26.06
CA VAL A 391 -8.54 0.26 27.02
C VAL A 391 -9.24 1.28 27.93
N GLN A 392 -8.55 2.35 28.33
CA GLN A 392 -9.12 3.42 29.14
C GLN A 392 -10.29 4.11 28.41
N SER A 393 -10.15 4.38 27.11
CA SER A 393 -11.23 4.93 26.27
C SER A 393 -12.48 4.05 26.30
N VAL A 394 -12.32 2.72 26.25
CA VAL A 394 -13.44 1.76 26.38
C VAL A 394 -14.04 1.84 27.78
N VAL A 395 -13.20 1.87 28.83
CA VAL A 395 -13.68 1.95 30.21
C VAL A 395 -14.51 3.21 30.45
N ASP A 396 -13.99 4.37 30.06
CA ASP A 396 -14.65 5.65 30.28
C ASP A 396 -15.94 5.78 29.45
N GLY A 397 -15.89 5.38 28.18
CA GLY A 397 -17.05 5.43 27.31
C GLY A 397 -18.16 4.46 27.75
N VAL A 398 -17.82 3.25 28.18
CA VAL A 398 -18.80 2.27 28.71
C VAL A 398 -19.45 2.78 29.99
N LYS A 399 -18.69 3.38 30.91
CA LYS A 399 -19.27 4.03 32.10
C LYS A 399 -20.26 5.11 31.71
N LYS A 400 -19.93 5.93 30.71
CA LYS A 400 -20.84 6.99 30.23
C LYS A 400 -22.10 6.42 29.59
N LEU A 401 -22.00 5.34 28.81
CA LEU A 401 -23.16 4.65 28.24
C LEU A 401 -24.11 4.11 29.33
N ILE A 402 -23.55 3.50 30.39
CA ILE A 402 -24.35 2.99 31.53
C ILE A 402 -25.02 4.15 32.29
N GLU A 403 -24.31 5.26 32.52
CA GLU A 403 -24.84 6.46 33.17
C GLU A 403 -26.07 6.99 32.42
N LEU A 404 -25.95 7.12 31.09
CA LEU A 404 -27.02 7.62 30.22
C LEU A 404 -28.21 6.65 30.15
N GLU A 405 -27.96 5.35 30.06
CA GLU A 405 -29.01 4.33 30.11
C GLU A 405 -29.78 4.39 31.43
N LYS A 406 -29.08 4.47 32.57
CA LYS A 406 -29.68 4.63 33.90
C LYS A 406 -30.51 5.91 34.04
N ALA A 407 -30.09 6.99 33.41
CA ALA A 407 -30.83 8.26 33.41
C ALA A 407 -32.13 8.13 32.60
N LEU A 408 -32.07 7.51 31.41
CA LEU A 408 -33.24 7.25 30.58
C LEU A 408 -34.23 6.28 31.23
N GLU A 409 -33.75 5.23 31.91
CA GLU A 409 -34.60 4.32 32.69
C GLU A 409 -35.37 5.04 33.82
N LYS A 410 -34.82 6.13 34.34
CA LYS A 410 -35.47 7.00 35.35
C LYS A 410 -36.32 8.12 34.73
N GLY A 411 -36.41 8.21 33.40
CA GLY A 411 -37.10 9.29 32.69
C GLY A 411 -36.42 10.67 32.81
N SER A 412 -35.12 10.71 33.10
CA SER A 412 -34.35 11.97 33.20
C SER A 412 -34.00 12.52 31.82
N ASP A 413 -33.92 13.85 31.70
CA ASP A 413 -33.34 14.50 30.52
C ASP A 413 -31.81 14.33 30.53
N ILE A 414 -31.28 13.84 29.41
CA ILE A 414 -29.86 13.59 29.20
C ILE A 414 -29.21 14.60 28.24
N SER A 415 -29.98 15.57 27.74
CA SER A 415 -29.53 16.54 26.72
C SER A 415 -28.21 17.23 27.08
N GLY A 416 -28.05 17.67 28.33
CA GLY A 416 -26.84 18.32 28.84
C GLY A 416 -25.63 17.39 29.05
N GLN A 417 -25.79 16.07 28.87
CA GLN A 417 -24.72 15.08 29.05
C GLN A 417 -24.15 14.56 27.72
N ILE A 418 -24.77 14.91 26.59
CA ILE A 418 -24.29 14.53 25.26
C ILE A 418 -23.20 15.53 24.83
N PRO A 419 -21.99 15.05 24.48
CA PRO A 419 -20.95 15.91 23.92
C PRO A 419 -21.47 16.70 22.73
N ARG A 420 -21.26 18.01 22.75
CA ARG A 420 -21.59 18.88 21.63
C ARG A 420 -20.71 18.53 20.44
N ASP A 421 -21.23 18.75 19.22
CA ASP A 421 -20.44 18.55 18.00
C ASP A 421 -19.15 19.38 18.08
N PRO A 422 -17.96 18.76 17.94
CA PRO A 422 -16.71 19.49 17.88
C PRO A 422 -16.70 20.64 16.86
N ALA A 423 -17.45 20.54 15.76
CA ALA A 423 -17.59 21.62 14.78
C ALA A 423 -18.36 22.83 15.34
N ILE A 424 -19.41 22.60 16.15
CA ILE A 424 -20.17 23.66 16.82
C ILE A 424 -19.29 24.31 17.90
N VAL A 425 -18.61 23.50 18.72
CA VAL A 425 -17.69 24.00 19.75
C VAL A 425 -16.59 24.83 19.10
N ARG A 426 -15.99 24.35 18.01
CA ARG A 426 -14.99 25.11 17.25
C ARG A 426 -15.57 26.41 16.68
N ALA A 427 -16.77 26.39 16.11
CA ALA A 427 -17.40 27.61 15.59
C ALA A 427 -17.64 28.66 16.70
N GLU A 428 -17.92 28.25 17.93
CA GLU A 428 -18.03 29.14 19.09
C GLU A 428 -16.66 29.66 19.53
N GLN A 429 -15.65 28.80 19.61
CA GLN A 429 -14.27 29.20 19.92
C GLN A 429 -13.73 30.20 18.89
N VAL A 430 -14.01 29.99 17.60
CA VAL A 430 -13.65 30.90 16.51
C VAL A 430 -14.34 32.26 16.69
N LYS A 431 -15.62 32.28 17.11
CA LYS A 431 -16.31 33.53 17.44
C LYS A 431 -15.70 34.26 18.64
N GLU A 432 -15.05 33.55 19.55
CA GLU A 432 -14.30 34.15 20.66
C GLU A 432 -12.92 34.69 20.25
N GLY A 433 -12.45 34.39 19.03
CA GLY A 433 -11.16 34.84 18.49
C GLY A 433 -10.10 33.75 18.34
N TYR A 434 -10.38 32.49 18.68
CA TYR A 434 -9.46 31.39 18.45
C TYR A 434 -9.30 31.13 16.94
N PRO A 435 -8.07 31.04 16.39
CA PRO A 435 -7.90 30.85 14.96
C PRO A 435 -8.42 29.48 14.48
N ASP A 436 -9.10 29.45 13.33
CA ASP A 436 -9.46 28.18 12.67
C ASP A 436 -8.26 27.60 11.92
N LEU A 437 -7.60 26.63 12.55
CA LEU A 437 -6.42 25.94 12.02
C LEU A 437 -6.76 24.57 11.41
N SER A 438 -8.05 24.28 11.17
CA SER A 438 -8.50 22.95 10.73
C SER A 438 -7.99 22.51 9.36
N LYS A 439 -7.45 23.43 8.56
CA LYS A 439 -6.89 23.18 7.21
C LYS A 439 -5.38 23.40 7.15
N HIS A 440 -4.73 23.64 8.29
CA HIS A 440 -3.34 24.05 8.35
C HIS A 440 -2.41 22.86 8.60
N ASN A 441 -1.26 22.84 7.92
CA ASN A 441 -0.20 21.85 8.05
C ASN A 441 1.09 22.50 8.55
N ASN A 442 1.13 22.81 9.84
CA ASN A 442 2.30 23.36 10.52
C ASN A 442 2.31 22.96 12.01
N HIS A 443 3.49 22.97 12.65
CA HIS A 443 3.63 22.51 14.04
C HIS A 443 2.76 23.29 15.02
N LEU A 444 2.62 24.61 14.86
CA LEU A 444 1.71 25.44 15.66
C LEU A 444 0.27 24.88 15.59
N ALA A 445 -0.26 24.60 14.40
CA ALA A 445 -1.62 24.11 14.21
C ALA A 445 -1.86 22.77 14.92
N HIS A 446 -0.83 21.92 14.99
CA HIS A 446 -0.90 20.65 15.72
C HIS A 446 -0.78 20.80 17.24
N CYS A 447 -0.19 21.89 17.73
CA CYS A 447 0.07 22.09 19.16
C CYS A 447 -0.91 23.05 19.85
N LEU A 448 -1.44 24.06 19.14
CA LEU A 448 -2.26 25.12 19.71
C LEU A 448 -3.67 24.62 20.00
N THR A 449 -3.98 24.39 21.28
CA THR A 449 -5.34 24.08 21.74
C THR A 449 -6.08 25.35 22.16
N TYR A 450 -7.42 25.30 22.22
CA TYR A 450 -8.23 26.41 22.71
C TYR A 450 -7.89 26.78 24.17
N ASP A 451 -7.56 25.80 25.03
CA ASP A 451 -7.19 26.07 26.42
C ASP A 451 -5.84 26.78 26.52
N ILE A 452 -4.84 26.35 25.73
CA ILE A 452 -3.56 27.05 25.61
C ILE A 452 -3.80 28.48 25.13
N TRP A 453 -4.52 28.66 24.01
CA TRP A 453 -4.83 29.99 23.47
C TRP A 453 -5.54 30.88 24.50
N LYS A 454 -6.58 30.38 25.16
CA LYS A 454 -7.35 31.13 26.15
C LYS A 454 -6.52 31.56 27.35
N SER A 455 -5.57 30.72 27.76
CA SER A 455 -4.64 31.03 28.87
C SER A 455 -3.56 32.05 28.50
N LEU A 456 -3.26 32.21 27.21
CA LEU A 456 -2.16 33.03 26.71
C LEU A 456 -2.58 34.31 25.99
N LYS A 457 -3.80 34.39 25.43
CA LYS A 457 -4.25 35.48 24.53
C LYS A 457 -4.12 36.89 25.10
N ASP A 458 -4.25 37.03 26.42
CA ASP A 458 -4.20 38.32 27.11
C ASP A 458 -2.79 38.66 27.65
N LYS A 459 -1.84 37.71 27.55
CA LYS A 459 -0.45 37.91 27.98
C LYS A 459 0.34 38.72 26.95
N LYS A 460 1.33 39.46 27.45
CA LYS A 460 2.30 40.20 26.63
C LYS A 460 3.68 40.10 27.27
N THR A 461 4.72 40.11 26.45
CA THR A 461 6.10 40.22 26.92
C THR A 461 6.37 41.62 27.45
N PRO A 462 7.49 41.85 28.17
CA PRO A 462 7.87 43.19 28.65
C PRO A 462 7.96 44.26 27.53
N SER A 463 8.34 43.86 26.32
CA SER A 463 8.38 44.73 25.13
C SER A 463 6.99 45.02 24.52
N GLY A 464 5.95 44.32 25.00
CA GLY A 464 4.59 44.40 24.48
C GLY A 464 4.26 43.43 23.34
N PHE A 465 5.14 42.47 23.01
CA PHE A 465 4.84 41.43 22.03
C PHE A 465 3.76 40.48 22.55
N THR A 466 2.89 39.99 21.66
CA THR A 466 1.65 39.28 22.03
C THR A 466 1.60 37.89 21.40
N LEU A 467 0.73 37.03 21.90
CA LEU A 467 0.49 35.71 21.31
C LEU A 467 0.13 35.81 19.82
N ASP A 468 -0.74 36.76 19.44
CA ASP A 468 -1.11 36.99 18.04
C ASP A 468 0.12 37.29 17.19
N GLY A 469 1.05 38.12 17.70
CA GLY A 469 2.33 38.36 17.06
C GLY A 469 3.15 37.07 16.85
N CYS A 470 3.16 36.17 17.84
CA CYS A 470 3.87 34.90 17.73
C CYS A 470 3.25 33.97 16.67
N ILE A 471 1.92 33.84 16.64
CA ILE A 471 1.24 32.78 15.88
C ILE A 471 0.79 33.21 14.48
N GLN A 472 0.81 34.51 14.17
CA GLN A 472 0.22 35.04 12.93
C GLN A 472 0.80 34.43 11.65
N THR A 473 2.08 34.05 11.65
CA THR A 473 2.71 33.39 10.50
C THR A 473 2.04 32.05 10.17
N GLY A 474 1.73 31.23 11.17
CA GLY A 474 1.01 29.97 10.99
C GLY A 474 -0.47 30.19 10.77
N VAL A 475 -1.10 31.20 11.38
CA VAL A 475 -2.53 31.48 11.16
C VAL A 475 -2.79 31.93 9.72
N MET A 476 -1.97 32.82 9.16
CA MET A 476 -2.15 33.34 7.79
C MET A 476 -1.66 32.36 6.71
N ASN A 477 -0.77 31.43 7.04
CA ASN A 477 -0.20 30.51 6.07
C ASN A 477 -0.60 29.06 6.40
N PRO A 478 -1.56 28.46 5.66
CA PRO A 478 -2.00 27.09 5.89
C PRO A 478 -0.92 26.01 5.68
N GLY A 479 0.25 26.37 5.16
CA GLY A 479 1.34 25.42 4.91
C GLY A 479 1.13 24.61 3.64
N HIS A 480 2.13 23.79 3.32
CA HIS A 480 2.13 22.93 2.14
C HIS A 480 1.85 21.49 2.57
N PRO A 481 1.05 20.68 1.84
CA PRO A 481 0.73 19.31 2.24
C PRO A 481 1.95 18.41 2.48
N HIS A 482 3.07 18.71 1.82
CA HIS A 482 4.29 17.90 1.88
C HIS A 482 5.40 18.51 2.76
N ILE A 483 5.23 19.73 3.28
CA ILE A 483 6.24 20.43 4.08
C ILE A 483 5.58 20.99 5.34
N MET A 484 5.96 20.44 6.49
CA MET A 484 5.51 20.93 7.79
C MET A 484 6.39 22.10 8.24
N THR A 485 5.82 23.30 8.24
CA THR A 485 6.49 24.51 8.74
C THR A 485 6.29 24.65 10.25
N VAL A 486 7.02 25.56 10.90
CA VAL A 486 6.87 25.80 12.35
C VAL A 486 5.54 26.47 12.68
N GLY A 487 5.17 27.51 11.93
CA GLY A 487 3.90 28.24 12.12
C GLY A 487 3.93 29.31 13.22
N MET A 488 5.06 29.56 13.89
CA MET A 488 5.18 30.65 14.86
C MET A 488 6.60 31.23 14.94
N VAL A 489 6.72 32.45 15.45
CA VAL A 489 7.98 33.18 15.64
C VAL A 489 8.03 33.87 17.01
N ALA A 490 9.23 34.12 17.52
CA ALA A 490 9.46 34.96 18.70
C ALA A 490 9.67 36.42 18.30
N GLY A 491 9.13 37.36 19.08
CA GLY A 491 9.32 38.80 18.86
C GLY A 491 10.40 39.41 19.74
N ASP A 492 10.81 38.71 20.78
CA ASP A 492 11.87 39.07 21.73
C ASP A 492 12.34 37.80 22.47
N GLU A 493 13.31 37.95 23.37
CA GLU A 493 13.86 36.84 24.15
C GLU A 493 12.80 36.23 25.08
N GLU A 494 12.02 37.08 25.76
CA GLU A 494 11.00 36.66 26.73
C GLU A 494 9.80 35.95 26.10
N SER A 495 9.63 36.02 24.77
CA SER A 495 8.57 35.30 24.04
C SER A 495 8.56 33.80 24.36
N TYR A 496 9.75 33.18 24.47
CA TYR A 496 9.89 31.76 24.76
C TYR A 496 9.50 31.41 26.21
N ASP A 497 9.61 32.36 27.15
CA ASP A 497 9.21 32.14 28.55
C ASP A 497 7.72 32.47 28.78
N VAL A 498 7.25 33.61 28.26
CA VAL A 498 5.88 34.10 28.47
C VAL A 498 4.85 33.21 27.79
N PHE A 499 5.20 32.67 26.62
CA PHE A 499 4.36 31.80 25.81
C PHE A 499 4.90 30.35 25.76
N ALA A 500 5.67 29.92 26.77
CA ALA A 500 6.25 28.57 26.86
C ALA A 500 5.21 27.45 26.65
N ASP A 501 3.99 27.62 27.17
CA ASP A 501 2.90 26.65 27.04
C ASP A 501 2.53 26.31 25.58
N ILE A 502 2.88 27.15 24.60
CA ILE A 502 2.78 26.84 23.16
C ILE A 502 4.14 26.65 22.48
N PHE A 503 5.18 27.40 22.87
CA PHE A 503 6.51 27.23 22.27
C PHE A 503 7.11 25.85 22.57
N ASP A 504 7.05 25.36 23.81
CA ASP A 504 7.66 24.09 24.19
C ASP A 504 7.07 22.90 23.41
N PRO A 505 5.74 22.73 23.28
CA PRO A 505 5.17 21.69 22.44
C PRO A 505 5.58 21.80 20.95
N VAL A 506 5.66 23.03 20.41
CA VAL A 506 6.07 23.26 19.01
C VAL A 506 7.55 22.95 18.80
N ILE A 507 8.41 23.31 19.76
CA ILE A 507 9.85 23.03 19.74
C ILE A 507 10.08 21.52 19.83
N ASP A 508 9.42 20.86 20.77
CA ASP A 508 9.48 19.40 20.93
C ASP A 508 9.09 18.69 19.62
N ALA A 509 7.95 19.08 19.04
CA ALA A 509 7.47 18.51 17.78
C ALA A 509 8.41 18.80 16.59
N ARG A 510 8.96 20.02 16.48
CA ARG A 510 9.83 20.42 15.37
C ARG A 510 11.19 19.74 15.41
N HIS A 511 11.75 19.53 16.60
CA HIS A 511 13.10 18.97 16.77
C HIS A 511 13.11 17.47 17.05
N GLY A 512 11.94 16.81 16.96
CA GLY A 512 11.84 15.34 17.07
C GLY A 512 12.00 14.82 18.50
N GLY A 513 11.55 15.60 19.49
CA GLY A 513 11.69 15.32 20.92
C GLY A 513 12.74 16.21 21.58
N TYR A 514 12.29 17.31 22.19
CA TYR A 514 13.11 18.23 22.97
C TYR A 514 12.30 18.72 24.18
N PRO A 515 12.30 17.95 25.28
CA PRO A 515 11.45 18.26 26.42
C PRO A 515 11.87 19.58 27.07
N LYS A 516 10.91 20.28 27.69
CA LYS A 516 11.10 21.61 28.31
C LYS A 516 12.22 21.73 29.36
N ASP A 517 12.70 20.60 29.89
CA ASP A 517 13.81 20.52 30.84
C ASP A 517 15.15 20.09 30.21
N ALA A 518 15.16 19.85 28.89
CA ALA A 518 16.37 19.55 28.14
C ALA A 518 17.38 20.71 28.23
N VAL A 519 18.66 20.37 28.08
CA VAL A 519 19.76 21.34 28.13
C VAL A 519 20.49 21.30 26.81
N HIS A 520 20.71 22.46 26.19
CA HIS A 520 21.49 22.55 24.98
C HIS A 520 22.99 22.42 25.27
N VAL A 521 23.74 21.89 24.32
CA VAL A 521 25.19 21.68 24.41
C VAL A 521 25.87 22.51 23.34
N THR A 522 26.85 23.31 23.72
CA THR A 522 27.65 24.16 22.82
C THR A 522 29.11 23.67 22.80
N ASN A 523 29.70 23.55 21.63
CA ASN A 523 31.13 23.31 21.44
C ASN A 523 31.56 23.89 20.10
N ILE A 524 32.24 25.04 20.15
CA ILE A 524 32.77 25.76 19.00
C ILE A 524 34.30 25.64 18.89
N ASN A 525 34.91 24.62 19.51
CA ASN A 525 36.32 24.33 19.36
C ASN A 525 36.57 23.56 18.05
N HIS A 526 37.05 24.25 17.01
CA HIS A 526 37.34 23.64 15.72
C HIS A 526 38.38 22.52 15.78
N ALA A 527 39.22 22.45 16.82
CA ALA A 527 40.22 21.39 16.99
C ALA A 527 39.57 20.03 17.31
N ASP A 528 38.33 20.01 17.79
CA ASP A 528 37.59 18.78 18.12
C ASP A 528 36.95 18.13 16.89
N LEU A 529 36.88 18.84 15.76
CA LEU A 529 36.40 18.27 14.49
C LEU A 529 37.43 17.28 13.92
N LYS A 530 36.97 16.11 13.48
CA LYS A 530 37.78 15.05 12.86
C LYS A 530 37.45 14.92 11.37
N GLY A 531 38.45 14.68 10.51
CA GLY A 531 38.31 14.67 9.05
C GLY A 531 37.94 16.02 8.43
N GLY A 532 37.36 15.99 7.24
CA GLY A 532 36.77 17.15 6.55
C GLY A 532 37.76 18.06 5.79
N ASP A 533 39.06 17.75 5.80
CA ASP A 533 40.12 18.43 5.05
C ASP A 533 40.46 17.74 3.72
N ASN A 534 39.84 16.59 3.45
CA ASN A 534 40.17 15.70 2.33
C ASN A 534 38.92 15.12 1.63
N LEU A 535 37.77 15.80 1.70
CA LEU A 535 36.59 15.38 0.94
C LEU A 535 36.91 15.37 -0.56
N ASP A 536 36.47 14.31 -1.26
CA ASP A 536 36.87 14.07 -2.65
C ASP A 536 36.35 15.17 -3.59
N PRO A 537 37.24 15.97 -4.23
CA PRO A 537 36.86 17.11 -5.06
C PRO A 537 36.15 16.72 -6.35
N LYS A 538 36.15 15.43 -6.74
CA LYS A 538 35.31 14.93 -7.85
C LYS A 538 33.82 15.07 -7.51
N TYR A 539 33.46 14.88 -6.24
CA TYR A 539 32.07 14.85 -5.79
C TYR A 539 31.68 16.09 -5.03
N VAL A 540 32.54 16.57 -4.12
CA VAL A 540 32.25 17.73 -3.25
C VAL A 540 32.78 19.01 -3.88
N LEU A 541 31.86 19.91 -4.24
CA LEU A 541 32.13 21.11 -5.03
C LEU A 541 32.31 22.37 -4.19
N SER A 542 31.76 22.40 -2.97
CA SER A 542 31.88 23.55 -2.06
C SER A 542 31.48 23.15 -0.65
N CYS A 543 32.00 23.87 0.34
CA CYS A 543 31.68 23.73 1.75
C CYS A 543 31.20 25.07 2.31
N ARG A 544 30.16 25.06 3.16
CA ARG A 544 29.64 26.27 3.82
C ARG A 544 29.15 25.94 5.23
N VAL A 545 29.53 26.78 6.19
CA VAL A 545 29.00 26.78 7.56
C VAL A 545 28.40 28.15 7.83
N ARG A 546 27.18 28.20 8.37
CA ARG A 546 26.52 29.46 8.75
C ARG A 546 25.76 29.33 10.06
N THR A 547 25.58 30.42 10.79
CA THR A 547 24.73 30.46 11.99
C THR A 547 24.02 31.79 12.19
N GLY A 548 22.87 31.77 12.86
CA GLY A 548 22.16 32.96 13.34
C GLY A 548 22.59 33.39 14.75
N ARG A 549 22.58 34.69 15.04
CA ARG A 549 22.75 35.26 16.39
C ARG A 549 21.82 36.47 16.58
N SER A 550 21.31 36.64 17.79
CA SER A 550 20.50 37.78 18.23
C SER A 550 21.12 38.42 19.46
N ILE A 551 20.92 39.73 19.67
CA ILE A 551 21.63 40.53 20.69
C ILE A 551 20.67 40.83 21.84
N ILE A 552 21.09 40.58 23.08
CA ILE A 552 20.29 40.84 24.29
C ILE A 552 19.86 42.31 24.40
N GLY A 553 18.63 42.53 24.88
CA GLY A 553 18.06 43.86 25.11
C GLY A 553 17.51 44.57 23.88
N TYR A 554 17.41 43.87 22.74
CA TYR A 554 16.74 44.35 21.53
C TYR A 554 15.67 43.34 21.10
N SER A 555 14.51 43.82 20.66
CA SER A 555 13.47 42.95 20.14
C SER A 555 13.91 42.24 18.85
N LEU A 556 13.50 40.99 18.66
CA LEU A 556 13.76 40.21 17.44
C LEU A 556 13.05 40.82 16.22
N PRO A 557 13.48 40.53 14.98
CA PRO A 557 12.97 41.17 13.76
C PRO A 557 11.44 41.32 13.59
N PRO A 558 10.57 40.39 14.06
CA PRO A 558 9.12 40.58 14.00
C PRO A 558 8.61 41.80 14.78
N HIS A 559 9.27 42.14 15.89
CA HIS A 559 8.87 43.21 16.79
C HIS A 559 9.86 44.39 16.82
N CYS A 560 11.09 44.19 16.35
CA CYS A 560 12.17 45.18 16.28
C CYS A 560 11.75 46.52 15.64
N THR A 561 11.83 47.60 16.41
CA THR A 561 11.62 48.98 15.94
C THR A 561 12.71 49.43 14.97
N VAL A 562 12.49 50.55 14.26
CA VAL A 562 13.50 51.12 13.36
C VAL A 562 14.76 51.49 14.14
N GLU A 563 14.59 52.05 15.34
CA GLU A 563 15.66 52.48 16.23
C GLU A 563 16.47 51.29 16.77
N GLU A 564 15.79 50.24 17.24
CA GLU A 564 16.46 48.99 17.67
C GLU A 564 17.23 48.36 16.51
N ARG A 565 16.66 48.35 15.30
CA ARG A 565 17.30 47.77 14.12
C ARG A 565 18.57 48.51 13.73
N ALA A 566 18.52 49.84 13.73
CA ALA A 566 19.69 50.69 13.49
C ALA A 566 20.74 50.52 14.61
N ALA A 567 20.32 50.32 15.86
CA ALA A 567 21.24 50.05 16.97
C ALA A 567 21.93 48.69 16.81
N VAL A 568 21.21 47.64 16.40
CA VAL A 568 21.77 46.32 16.09
C VAL A 568 22.79 46.41 14.96
N GLU A 569 22.48 47.13 13.88
CA GLU A 569 23.40 47.39 12.78
C GLU A 569 24.66 48.11 13.28
N THR A 570 24.50 49.20 14.05
CA THR A 570 25.62 49.97 14.61
C THR A 570 26.54 49.12 15.50
N ILE A 571 25.96 48.28 16.36
CA ILE A 571 26.72 47.36 17.22
C ILE A 571 27.49 46.34 16.38
N THR A 572 26.83 45.79 15.35
CA THR A 572 27.42 44.79 14.46
C THR A 572 28.60 45.38 13.69
N ILE A 573 28.43 46.54 13.07
CA ILE A 573 29.49 47.25 12.35
C ILE A 573 30.64 47.58 13.30
N GLY A 574 30.35 48.20 14.46
CA GLY A 574 31.39 48.60 15.40
C GLY A 574 32.24 47.45 15.93
N ALA A 575 31.66 46.24 16.03
CA ALA A 575 32.39 45.03 16.39
C ALA A 575 33.18 44.43 15.21
N LEU A 576 32.64 44.47 13.98
CA LEU A 576 33.30 43.95 12.78
C LEU A 576 34.40 44.88 12.24
N ASP A 577 34.30 46.20 12.43
CA ASP A 577 35.34 47.17 12.08
C ASP A 577 36.64 46.97 12.87
N LYS A 578 36.55 46.27 14.01
CA LYS A 578 37.70 45.87 14.84
C LYS A 578 38.37 44.58 14.32
N PHE A 579 37.88 43.98 13.24
CA PHE A 579 38.50 42.79 12.66
C PHE A 579 39.72 43.18 11.83
N ASP A 580 40.83 42.48 12.10
CA ASP A 580 42.11 42.58 11.39
C ASP A 580 42.52 41.20 10.80
N GLY A 581 43.65 41.21 10.07
CA GLY A 581 44.22 40.02 9.43
C GLY A 581 43.32 39.45 8.33
N ASP A 582 43.28 38.13 8.20
CA ASP A 582 42.45 37.44 7.20
C ASP A 582 40.94 37.67 7.37
N LEU A 583 40.53 38.19 8.54
CA LEU A 583 39.16 38.56 8.85
C LEU A 583 38.89 40.06 8.65
N GLN A 584 39.85 40.87 8.20
CA GLN A 584 39.60 42.27 7.85
C GLN A 584 38.59 42.33 6.71
N GLY A 585 37.64 43.26 6.82
CA GLY A 585 36.53 43.36 5.87
C GLY A 585 35.86 44.71 5.87
N LYS A 586 34.74 44.79 5.15
CA LYS A 586 33.97 46.02 4.99
C LYS A 586 32.47 45.72 5.03
N TYR A 587 31.73 46.61 5.69
CA TYR A 587 30.26 46.62 5.66
C TYR A 587 29.73 47.40 4.46
N TYR A 588 28.65 46.88 3.89
CA TYR A 588 27.90 47.45 2.79
C TYR A 588 26.43 47.50 3.21
N PRO A 589 25.89 48.69 3.50
CA PRO A 589 24.45 48.84 3.76
C PRO A 589 23.68 48.55 2.47
N LEU A 590 22.49 47.97 2.61
CA LEU A 590 21.56 47.83 1.47
C LEU A 590 20.96 49.18 1.09
N GLU A 591 20.85 50.10 2.06
CA GLU A 591 20.43 51.47 1.81
C GLU A 591 21.43 52.17 0.87
N GLY A 592 20.95 52.57 -0.30
CA GLY A 592 21.77 53.18 -1.36
C GLY A 592 22.48 52.18 -2.28
N MET A 593 22.39 50.87 -2.06
CA MET A 593 22.90 49.86 -2.98
C MET A 593 21.96 49.73 -4.19
N SER A 594 22.48 49.83 -5.42
CA SER A 594 21.64 49.73 -6.62
C SER A 594 21.03 48.34 -6.78
N ASP A 595 19.85 48.25 -7.41
CA ASP A 595 19.16 46.97 -7.65
C ASP A 595 20.02 46.00 -8.47
N GLU A 596 20.83 46.49 -9.41
CA GLU A 596 21.76 45.66 -10.19
C GLU A 596 22.87 45.07 -9.30
N THR A 597 23.38 45.87 -8.36
CA THR A 597 24.41 45.42 -7.41
C THR A 597 23.82 44.40 -6.43
N GLN A 598 22.61 44.66 -5.93
CA GLN A 598 21.90 43.71 -5.07
C GLN A 598 21.68 42.38 -5.79
N THR A 599 21.17 42.43 -7.03
CA THR A 599 20.94 41.24 -7.86
C THR A 599 22.23 40.45 -8.06
N GLN A 600 23.34 41.11 -8.44
CA GLN A 600 24.62 40.43 -8.62
C GLN A 600 25.13 39.78 -7.32
N LEU A 601 25.00 40.44 -6.17
CA LEU A 601 25.41 39.86 -4.89
C LEU A 601 24.50 38.69 -4.47
N ILE A 602 23.20 38.73 -4.79
CA ILE A 602 22.27 37.62 -4.58
C ILE A 602 22.67 36.43 -5.47
N ASP A 603 22.93 36.67 -6.75
CA ASP A 603 23.37 35.66 -7.72
C ASP A 603 24.72 35.03 -7.34
N ASP A 604 25.63 35.83 -6.76
CA ASP A 604 26.91 35.35 -6.22
C ASP A 604 26.75 34.60 -4.87
N HIS A 605 25.53 34.49 -4.35
CA HIS A 605 25.19 33.96 -3.02
C HIS A 605 25.83 34.71 -1.85
N PHE A 606 26.20 35.96 -2.07
CA PHE A 606 26.74 36.85 -1.05
C PHE A 606 25.63 37.59 -0.29
N LEU A 607 24.57 38.03 -0.94
CA LEU A 607 23.50 38.81 -0.31
C LEU A 607 22.18 38.02 -0.19
N PHE A 608 21.39 38.34 0.83
CA PHE A 608 20.03 37.83 0.99
C PHE A 608 19.01 38.69 0.25
N ASP A 609 17.93 38.07 -0.21
CA ASP A 609 16.89 38.75 -0.95
C ASP A 609 15.91 39.51 -0.02
N LYS A 610 15.13 40.43 -0.59
CA LYS A 610 14.03 41.10 0.09
C LYS A 610 13.05 40.06 0.68
N PRO A 611 12.59 40.21 1.93
CA PRO A 611 11.66 39.28 2.57
C PRO A 611 10.25 39.41 1.96
N VAL A 612 10.04 38.80 0.80
CA VAL A 612 8.76 38.81 0.06
C VAL A 612 7.93 37.55 0.32
N SER A 613 8.49 36.53 0.98
CA SER A 613 7.75 35.29 1.22
C SER A 613 6.56 35.53 2.15
N PRO A 614 5.43 34.83 1.95
CA PRO A 614 4.26 34.93 2.83
C PRO A 614 4.57 34.68 4.31
N LEU A 615 5.55 33.83 4.63
CA LEU A 615 5.98 33.55 6.00
C LEU A 615 6.70 34.75 6.64
N LEU A 616 7.64 35.37 5.92
CA LEU A 616 8.42 36.51 6.42
C LEU A 616 7.58 37.80 6.48
N THR A 617 6.69 37.98 5.50
CA THR A 617 5.76 39.11 5.47
C THR A 617 4.73 39.01 6.60
N ALA A 618 4.19 37.81 6.86
CA ALA A 618 3.32 37.53 7.99
C ALA A 618 4.01 37.74 9.35
N ALA A 619 5.31 37.42 9.44
CA ALA A 619 6.15 37.72 10.59
C ALA A 619 6.56 39.21 10.67
N ARG A 620 6.08 40.07 9.76
CA ARG A 620 6.34 41.52 9.72
C ARG A 620 7.82 41.91 9.53
N MET A 621 8.67 40.99 9.08
CA MET A 621 10.12 41.21 8.92
C MET A 621 10.49 42.15 7.75
N HIS A 622 9.55 42.34 6.81
CA HIS A 622 9.69 43.26 5.67
C HIS A 622 9.55 44.75 6.04
N ARG A 623 9.17 45.06 7.28
CA ARG A 623 8.93 46.44 7.72
C ARG A 623 10.21 47.27 7.59
N ASP A 624 10.04 48.50 7.10
CA ASP A 624 11.10 49.49 6.91
C ASP A 624 12.22 49.05 5.94
N TRP A 625 11.97 48.07 5.06
CA TRP A 625 12.98 47.63 4.10
C TRP A 625 13.46 48.78 3.18
N PRO A 626 14.78 48.95 2.93
CA PRO A 626 15.92 48.13 3.37
C PRO A 626 16.65 48.66 4.63
N GLN A 627 16.05 49.58 5.40
CA GLN A 627 16.72 50.31 6.49
C GLN A 627 17.33 49.38 7.53
N GLY A 628 18.58 49.63 7.94
CA GLY A 628 19.27 48.84 8.96
C GLY A 628 19.70 47.45 8.51
N ARG A 629 19.66 47.14 7.21
CA ARG A 629 20.09 45.85 6.64
C ARG A 629 21.35 46.03 5.82
N GLY A 630 22.18 45.00 5.83
CA GLY A 630 23.43 45.04 5.08
C GLY A 630 24.20 43.74 5.12
N ILE A 631 25.34 43.78 4.46
CA ILE A 631 26.30 42.69 4.39
C ILE A 631 27.68 43.22 4.75
N TRP A 632 28.36 42.54 5.66
CA TRP A 632 29.79 42.66 5.84
C TRP A 632 30.46 41.43 5.24
N HIS A 633 31.63 41.60 4.62
CA HIS A 633 32.47 40.47 4.22
C HIS A 633 33.95 40.82 4.34
N ASN A 634 34.77 39.80 4.60
CA ASN A 634 36.22 39.96 4.57
C ASN A 634 36.75 40.17 3.14
N GLU A 635 38.01 40.58 3.00
CA GLU A 635 38.63 40.85 1.69
C GLU A 635 38.59 39.63 0.75
N ASN A 636 38.75 38.43 1.31
CA ASN A 636 38.72 37.16 0.56
C ASN A 636 37.30 36.68 0.20
N LYS A 637 36.25 37.38 0.63
CA LYS A 637 34.83 37.01 0.43
C LYS A 637 34.49 35.56 0.85
N ASN A 638 35.17 35.05 1.87
CA ASN A 638 35.00 33.69 2.37
C ASN A 638 34.52 33.64 3.84
N PHE A 639 34.39 34.80 4.47
CA PHE A 639 33.74 35.02 5.76
C PHE A 639 32.81 36.25 5.66
N LEU A 640 31.52 36.06 5.93
CA LEU A 640 30.46 37.05 5.71
C LEU A 640 29.56 37.17 6.92
N VAL A 641 28.98 38.35 7.10
CA VAL A 641 27.96 38.62 8.12
C VAL A 641 26.80 39.36 7.48
N TRP A 642 25.61 38.77 7.50
CA TRP A 642 24.38 39.45 7.16
C TRP A 642 23.78 40.10 8.39
N VAL A 643 23.19 41.27 8.20
CA VAL A 643 22.61 42.09 9.28
C VAL A 643 21.11 42.26 9.01
N ASN A 644 20.29 41.90 10.01
CA ASN A 644 18.83 42.09 10.05
C ASN A 644 18.02 41.41 8.91
N GLU A 645 18.40 40.18 8.53
CA GLU A 645 17.71 39.36 7.52
C GLU A 645 16.46 38.65 8.08
N GLU A 646 16.66 37.62 8.91
CA GLU A 646 15.63 36.87 9.64
C GLU A 646 15.87 36.90 11.17
N ASP A 647 17.15 36.98 11.53
CA ASP A 647 17.68 37.22 12.87
C ASP A 647 18.54 38.51 12.81
N HIS A 648 19.05 39.00 13.93
CA HIS A 648 19.91 40.20 13.91
C HIS A 648 21.16 39.99 13.05
N ILE A 649 21.76 38.80 13.15
CA ILE A 649 23.06 38.50 12.57
C ILE A 649 23.02 37.10 11.95
N ARG A 650 23.58 36.94 10.75
CA ARG A 650 23.93 35.63 10.18
C ARG A 650 25.39 35.57 9.77
N VAL A 651 26.19 34.80 10.51
CA VAL A 651 27.62 34.62 10.26
C VAL A 651 27.83 33.42 9.33
N ILE A 652 28.64 33.57 8.29
CA ILE A 652 28.85 32.58 7.23
C ILE A 652 30.34 32.43 6.95
N SER A 653 30.82 31.19 6.84
CA SER A 653 32.14 30.83 6.31
C SER A 653 31.94 29.85 5.15
N MET A 654 32.68 30.02 4.05
CA MET A 654 32.52 29.16 2.86
C MET A 654 33.79 29.03 2.01
N GLU A 655 33.92 27.93 1.28
CA GLU A 655 34.96 27.68 0.26
C GLU A 655 34.36 26.96 -0.96
N LYS A 656 34.96 27.18 -2.15
CA LYS A 656 34.57 26.55 -3.43
C LYS A 656 35.23 25.17 -3.64
N ASP A 657 35.61 24.50 -2.56
CA ASP A 657 36.17 23.16 -2.55
C ASP A 657 35.64 22.35 -1.35
N GLY A 658 36.17 21.13 -1.19
CA GLY A 658 35.76 20.17 -0.16
C GLY A 658 36.39 20.35 1.23
N ASN A 659 36.97 21.50 1.58
CA ASN A 659 37.68 21.67 2.86
C ASN A 659 36.79 22.18 4.01
N MET A 660 35.87 21.34 4.48
CA MET A 660 35.01 21.65 5.63
C MET A 660 35.81 21.99 6.91
N ARG A 661 36.99 21.40 7.12
CA ARG A 661 37.83 21.70 8.29
C ARG A 661 38.33 23.14 8.28
N ALA A 662 38.84 23.63 7.14
CA ALA A 662 39.30 25.02 7.01
C ALA A 662 38.12 26.00 7.15
N VAL A 663 36.99 25.69 6.49
CA VAL A 663 35.75 26.47 6.60
C VAL A 663 35.29 26.57 8.06
N PHE A 664 35.26 25.45 8.79
CA PHE A 664 34.80 25.42 10.18
C PHE A 664 35.79 26.08 11.15
N LYS A 665 37.10 25.97 10.92
CA LYS A 665 38.12 26.71 11.67
C LYS A 665 37.90 28.21 11.56
N ARG A 666 37.84 28.74 10.33
CA ARG A 666 37.59 30.18 10.09
C ARG A 666 36.25 30.62 10.68
N PHE A 667 35.22 29.76 10.59
CA PHE A 667 33.92 30.01 11.21
C PHE A 667 34.03 30.19 12.74
N CYS A 668 34.69 29.25 13.43
CA CYS A 668 34.83 29.28 14.88
C CYS A 668 35.64 30.50 15.35
N GLU A 669 36.82 30.71 14.75
CA GLU A 669 37.71 31.83 15.08
C GLU A 669 37.02 33.18 14.83
N GLY A 670 36.36 33.32 13.68
CA GLY A 670 35.62 34.54 13.32
C GLY A 670 34.43 34.80 14.24
N LEU A 671 33.62 33.78 14.55
CA LEU A 671 32.46 33.94 15.43
C LEU A 671 32.87 34.24 16.87
N GLN A 672 33.89 33.56 17.42
CA GLN A 672 34.40 33.83 18.76
C GLN A 672 35.00 35.23 18.88
N LYS A 673 35.75 35.67 17.85
CA LYS A 673 36.26 37.05 17.78
C LYS A 673 35.12 38.06 17.76
N PHE A 674 34.07 37.79 16.99
CA PHE A 674 32.92 38.67 16.89
C PHE A 674 32.19 38.81 18.22
N GLU A 675 31.90 37.68 18.87
CA GLU A 675 31.28 37.65 20.19
C GLU A 675 32.13 38.38 21.24
N GLN A 676 33.46 38.19 21.19
CA GLN A 676 34.38 38.90 22.07
C GLN A 676 34.33 40.43 21.86
N MET A 677 34.21 40.91 20.61
CA MET A 677 34.12 42.34 20.33
C MET A 677 32.81 42.94 20.83
N ILE A 678 31.68 42.25 20.64
CA ILE A 678 30.37 42.68 21.15
C ILE A 678 30.37 42.68 22.69
N LYS A 679 30.98 41.68 23.34
CA LYS A 679 31.15 41.63 24.81
C LYS A 679 31.97 42.79 25.37
N LYS A 680 33.03 43.20 24.68
CA LYS A 680 33.83 44.38 25.07
C LYS A 680 33.02 45.68 25.03
N ASP A 681 31.99 45.74 24.19
CA ASP A 681 31.07 46.88 24.10
C ASP A 681 29.84 46.73 25.03
N GLY A 682 29.89 45.80 26.00
CA GLY A 682 28.85 45.61 27.01
C GLY A 682 27.57 44.97 26.48
N LYS A 683 27.67 44.21 25.38
CA LYS A 683 26.55 43.52 24.74
C LYS A 683 26.82 42.01 24.69
N GLU A 684 25.77 41.20 24.62
CA GLU A 684 25.87 39.73 24.55
C GLU A 684 24.86 39.17 23.55
N PHE A 685 25.06 37.93 23.11
CA PHE A 685 24.06 37.23 22.33
C PHE A 685 22.98 36.64 23.24
N MET A 686 21.73 36.64 22.78
CA MET A 686 20.62 35.97 23.48
C MET A 686 20.93 34.48 23.56
N TRP A 687 21.00 33.96 24.79
CA TRP A 687 21.34 32.58 25.06
C TRP A 687 20.75 32.14 26.39
N ASN A 688 20.18 30.93 26.41
CA ASN A 688 19.82 30.29 27.66
C ASN A 688 20.17 28.80 27.64
N LYS A 689 20.20 28.21 28.84
CA LYS A 689 20.63 26.82 29.03
C LYS A 689 19.71 25.80 28.36
N HIS A 690 18.42 26.10 28.25
CA HIS A 690 17.44 25.21 27.65
C HIS A 690 17.52 25.25 26.11
N LEU A 691 17.42 26.43 25.51
CA LEU A 691 17.28 26.61 24.06
C LEU A 691 18.60 26.89 23.33
N GLY A 692 19.72 27.06 24.04
CA GLY A 692 20.96 27.52 23.43
C GLY A 692 20.85 28.96 22.97
N TYR A 693 21.38 29.28 21.78
CA TYR A 693 21.22 30.60 21.18
C TYR A 693 19.76 30.81 20.76
N VAL A 694 19.18 31.93 21.23
CA VAL A 694 17.78 32.28 20.99
C VAL A 694 17.66 33.08 19.71
N LEU A 695 16.77 32.63 18.82
CA LEU A 695 16.56 33.17 17.47
C LEU A 695 15.06 33.31 17.18
N THR A 696 14.73 33.97 16.07
CA THR A 696 13.34 34.31 15.73
C THR A 696 12.48 33.08 15.49
N CYS A 697 12.96 32.15 14.67
CA CYS A 697 12.22 30.96 14.31
C CYS A 697 12.62 29.80 15.24
N PRO A 698 11.66 29.09 15.87
CA PRO A 698 11.94 27.92 16.69
C PRO A 698 12.77 26.83 15.99
N SER A 699 12.74 26.75 14.64
CA SER A 699 13.57 25.79 13.90
C SER A 699 15.06 26.06 13.98
N ASN A 700 15.47 27.28 14.32
CA ASN A 700 16.87 27.71 14.32
C ASN A 700 17.47 27.76 15.73
N LEU A 701 16.70 27.45 16.78
CA LEU A 701 17.20 27.39 18.17
C LEU A 701 18.36 26.39 18.33
N GLY A 702 19.14 26.57 19.39
CA GLY A 702 20.30 25.74 19.71
C GLY A 702 21.58 26.38 19.21
N THR A 703 22.23 25.74 18.25
CA THR A 703 23.47 26.25 17.65
C THR A 703 23.20 27.39 16.68
N GLY A 704 22.01 27.44 16.07
CA GLY A 704 21.72 28.24 14.87
C GLY A 704 22.41 27.74 13.61
N LEU A 705 23.20 26.66 13.69
CA LEU A 705 24.20 26.30 12.71
C LEU A 705 23.64 25.43 11.58
N ARG A 706 23.92 25.83 10.34
CA ARG A 706 23.80 24.98 9.15
C ARG A 706 25.16 24.83 8.48
N ALA A 707 25.72 23.64 8.57
CA ALA A 707 26.86 23.21 7.79
C ALA A 707 26.37 22.34 6.63
N GLY A 708 26.88 22.58 5.44
CA GLY A 708 26.52 21.81 4.27
C GLY A 708 27.55 21.87 3.15
N VAL A 709 27.35 20.99 2.18
CA VAL A 709 28.19 20.85 0.99
C VAL A 709 27.33 20.73 -0.25
N HIS A 710 27.83 21.25 -1.38
CA HIS A 710 27.33 20.80 -2.68
C HIS A 710 28.05 19.52 -3.07
N VAL A 711 27.31 18.42 -3.22
CA VAL A 711 27.86 17.09 -3.55
C VAL A 711 27.12 16.43 -4.70
N LYS A 712 27.87 15.84 -5.64
CA LYS A 712 27.34 15.08 -6.78
C LYS A 712 27.08 13.62 -6.40
N LEU A 713 25.83 13.18 -6.48
CA LEU A 713 25.36 11.83 -6.15
C LEU A 713 24.34 11.30 -7.19
N PRO A 714 24.66 11.27 -8.49
CA PRO A 714 23.70 10.92 -9.54
C PRO A 714 23.15 9.49 -9.48
N LEU A 715 23.89 8.54 -8.89
CA LEU A 715 23.45 7.15 -8.71
C LEU A 715 22.79 6.94 -7.36
N LEU A 716 23.43 7.38 -6.27
CA LEU A 716 22.93 7.20 -4.92
C LEU A 716 21.62 7.94 -4.68
N SER A 717 21.42 9.11 -5.31
CA SER A 717 20.15 9.84 -5.22
C SER A 717 18.95 9.09 -5.81
N LYS A 718 19.20 8.11 -6.69
CA LYS A 718 18.19 7.21 -7.27
C LYS A 718 18.04 5.91 -6.47
N TYR A 719 18.89 5.67 -5.47
CA TYR A 719 18.81 4.49 -4.62
C TYR A 719 17.52 4.56 -3.77
N PRO A 720 16.70 3.48 -3.71
CA PRO A 720 15.40 3.52 -3.04
C PRO A 720 15.41 4.02 -1.59
N ARG A 721 16.51 3.78 -0.86
CA ARG A 721 16.65 4.17 0.56
C ARG A 721 17.41 5.49 0.77
N PHE A 722 17.65 6.30 -0.26
CA PHE A 722 18.46 7.52 -0.13
C PHE A 722 18.00 8.46 0.99
N ASP A 723 16.70 8.74 1.09
CA ASP A 723 16.17 9.62 2.14
C ASP A 723 16.25 8.99 3.55
N GLN A 724 16.19 7.66 3.65
CA GLN A 724 16.41 6.95 4.92
C GLN A 724 17.88 7.04 5.33
N ILE A 725 18.82 6.90 4.39
CA ILE A 725 20.26 7.07 4.61
C ILE A 725 20.55 8.47 5.14
N LEU A 726 19.99 9.52 4.50
CA LEU A 726 20.19 10.89 4.97
C LEU A 726 19.67 11.09 6.39
N ARG A 727 18.44 10.65 6.70
CA ARG A 727 17.89 10.74 8.06
C ARG A 727 18.72 9.98 9.08
N ALA A 728 19.17 8.78 8.73
CA ALA A 728 20.04 7.96 9.57
C ALA A 728 21.38 8.64 9.89
N LEU A 729 21.91 9.40 8.94
CA LEU A 729 23.13 10.19 9.10
C LEU A 729 22.87 11.57 9.72
N ARG A 730 21.63 11.87 10.13
CA ARG A 730 21.20 13.19 10.62
C ARG A 730 21.49 14.31 9.62
N LEU A 731 21.24 14.02 8.34
CA LEU A 731 21.40 14.92 7.21
C LEU A 731 20.06 15.23 6.52
N GLN A 732 20.06 16.32 5.76
CA GLN A 732 18.96 16.72 4.88
C GLN A 732 19.50 17.16 3.52
N LYS A 733 18.70 16.98 2.47
CA LYS A 733 19.02 17.42 1.09
C LYS A 733 18.18 18.61 0.65
N ARG A 734 18.74 19.42 -0.24
CA ARG A 734 18.05 20.43 -1.06
C ARG A 734 18.60 20.38 -2.49
N GLY A 735 17.90 20.95 -3.46
CA GLY A 735 18.43 21.10 -4.82
C GLY A 735 19.63 22.03 -4.89
N THR A 736 20.20 22.18 -6.07
CA THR A 736 21.46 22.92 -6.29
C THR A 736 21.33 24.39 -5.90
N GLY A 737 20.16 25.01 -6.13
CA GLY A 737 19.90 26.41 -5.78
C GLY A 737 19.40 26.61 -4.34
N GLY A 738 19.29 25.54 -3.55
CA GLY A 738 18.76 25.57 -2.18
C GLY A 738 17.30 25.11 -2.09
N VAL A 739 16.54 25.77 -1.20
CA VAL A 739 15.16 25.37 -0.84
C VAL A 739 14.28 25.34 -2.09
N ASP A 740 13.46 24.29 -2.22
CA ASP A 740 12.47 24.13 -3.30
C ASP A 740 13.04 24.14 -4.73
N THR A 741 14.36 23.95 -4.90
CA THR A 741 15.00 23.77 -6.21
C THR A 741 15.23 22.29 -6.53
N ALA A 742 15.28 21.95 -7.81
CA ALA A 742 15.68 20.61 -8.26
C ALA A 742 17.21 20.42 -8.18
N SER A 743 17.66 19.17 -8.09
CA SER A 743 19.08 18.84 -8.28
C SER A 743 19.49 19.02 -9.74
N THR A 744 20.67 19.58 -9.99
CA THR A 744 21.27 19.68 -11.32
C THR A 744 22.28 18.55 -11.47
N ASP A 745 22.09 17.66 -12.44
CA ASP A 745 22.99 16.52 -12.71
C ASP A 745 23.30 15.64 -11.48
N GLY A 746 22.31 15.48 -10.58
CA GLY A 746 22.47 14.75 -9.33
C GLY A 746 23.28 15.48 -8.25
N THR A 747 23.46 16.81 -8.38
CA THR A 747 24.09 17.66 -7.35
C THR A 747 23.07 18.11 -6.33
N PHE A 748 23.38 17.95 -5.04
CA PHE A 748 22.52 18.34 -3.92
C PHE A 748 23.28 19.23 -2.92
N ASP A 749 22.57 20.16 -2.28
CA ASP A 749 23.00 20.77 -1.00
C ASP A 749 22.66 19.79 0.13
N ILE A 750 23.67 19.10 0.66
CA ILE A 750 23.55 18.20 1.80
C ILE A 750 24.05 18.90 3.05
N SER A 751 23.22 18.95 4.09
CA SER A 751 23.53 19.67 5.33
C SER A 751 23.07 18.92 6.58
N ASN A 752 23.55 19.33 7.75
CA ASN A 752 23.07 18.81 9.03
C ASN A 752 21.56 19.02 9.18
N LEU A 753 20.87 18.02 9.73
CA LEU A 753 19.44 18.07 10.03
C LEU A 753 19.17 18.86 11.33
N ASP A 754 19.97 18.60 12.36
CA ASP A 754 19.73 19.13 13.71
C ASP A 754 20.21 20.55 13.90
N ARG A 755 19.56 21.28 14.81
CA ARG A 755 19.97 22.62 15.28
C ARG A 755 20.06 22.68 16.81
N LEU A 756 19.16 21.98 17.48
CA LEU A 756 19.01 21.95 18.93
C LEU A 756 19.45 20.59 19.52
N GLY A 757 19.85 20.58 20.80
CA GLY A 757 20.29 19.38 21.52
C GLY A 757 21.68 18.80 21.21
N SER A 758 22.36 19.23 20.15
CA SER A 758 23.73 18.82 19.80
C SER A 758 24.64 20.02 19.56
N SER A 759 25.94 19.87 19.80
CA SER A 759 26.91 20.96 19.64
C SER A 759 27.27 21.26 18.19
N GLU A 760 27.87 22.44 17.96
CA GLU A 760 28.35 22.86 16.64
C GLU A 760 29.32 21.83 16.04
N VAL A 761 30.32 21.39 16.81
CA VAL A 761 31.26 20.33 16.38
C VAL A 761 30.52 19.05 16.01
N GLN A 762 29.55 18.60 16.81
CA GLN A 762 28.79 17.37 16.52
C GLN A 762 28.00 17.50 15.21
N GLN A 763 27.31 18.63 15.01
CA GLN A 763 26.52 18.89 13.82
C GLN A 763 27.39 18.93 12.55
N VAL A 764 28.57 19.54 12.61
CA VAL A 764 29.53 19.52 11.50
C VAL A 764 30.12 18.14 11.29
N GLN A 765 30.40 17.40 12.37
CA GLN A 765 30.91 16.02 12.30
C GLN A 765 29.92 15.10 11.57
N PHE A 766 28.61 15.23 11.82
CA PHE A 766 27.59 14.46 11.08
C PHE A 766 27.66 14.74 9.57
N VAL A 767 27.92 15.98 9.15
CA VAL A 767 28.08 16.34 7.73
C VAL A 767 29.34 15.72 7.16
N VAL A 768 30.48 15.82 7.86
CA VAL A 768 31.76 15.25 7.40
C VAL A 768 31.64 13.74 7.23
N ASP A 769 31.27 13.03 8.31
CA ASP A 769 31.18 11.56 8.31
C ASP A 769 30.13 11.08 7.31
N GLY A 770 28.98 11.76 7.26
CA GLY A 770 27.90 11.40 6.37
C GLY A 770 28.25 11.62 4.90
N VAL A 771 28.85 12.76 4.53
CA VAL A 771 29.27 13.03 3.15
C VAL A 771 30.36 12.06 2.68
N GLU A 772 31.33 11.73 3.54
CA GLU A 772 32.34 10.71 3.22
C GLU A 772 31.67 9.37 2.90
N LEU A 773 30.68 8.94 3.69
CA LEU A 773 29.94 7.71 3.45
C LEU A 773 29.10 7.78 2.16
N LEU A 774 28.42 8.89 1.90
CA LEU A 774 27.64 9.09 0.67
C LEU A 774 28.55 8.99 -0.58
N VAL A 775 29.74 9.58 -0.53
CA VAL A 775 30.73 9.50 -1.61
C VAL A 775 31.27 8.08 -1.77
N GLN A 776 31.48 7.33 -0.68
CA GLN A 776 31.87 5.91 -0.75
C GLN A 776 30.78 5.06 -1.43
N MET A 777 29.51 5.30 -1.10
CA MET A 777 28.37 4.64 -1.75
C MET A 777 28.29 4.98 -3.23
N GLU A 778 28.40 6.25 -3.60
CA GLU A 778 28.40 6.69 -5.00
C GLU A 778 29.53 5.99 -5.79
N LYS A 779 30.75 5.94 -5.23
CA LYS A 779 31.90 5.24 -5.84
C LYS A 779 31.67 3.74 -6.05
N LYS A 780 30.93 3.08 -5.17
CA LYS A 780 30.56 1.66 -5.33
C LYS A 780 29.54 1.49 -6.45
N LEU A 781 28.49 2.32 -6.44
CA LEU A 781 27.46 2.30 -7.48
C LEU A 781 28.03 2.61 -8.87
N GLU A 782 29.00 3.53 -8.99
CA GLU A 782 29.70 3.82 -10.25
C GLU A 782 30.43 2.59 -10.83
N LYS A 783 30.88 1.67 -9.96
CA LYS A 783 31.52 0.41 -10.35
C LYS A 783 30.54 -0.73 -10.56
N GLY A 784 29.23 -0.50 -10.39
CA GLY A 784 28.20 -1.53 -10.39
C GLY A 784 28.23 -2.44 -9.14
N GLU A 785 28.90 -2.01 -8.07
CA GLU A 785 28.92 -2.72 -6.78
C GLU A 785 27.69 -2.32 -5.96
N ASP A 786 27.16 -3.28 -5.19
CA ASP A 786 26.10 -3.01 -4.21
C ASP A 786 26.66 -2.29 -2.97
N ILE A 787 25.80 -1.55 -2.28
CA ILE A 787 26.15 -0.71 -1.12
C ILE A 787 25.58 -1.24 0.19
N PHE A 788 24.90 -2.39 0.19
CA PHE A 788 24.20 -2.93 1.36
C PHE A 788 25.11 -3.08 2.59
N ASP A 789 26.35 -3.51 2.37
CA ASP A 789 27.36 -3.74 3.41
C ASP A 789 27.84 -2.47 4.11
N ILE A 790 27.64 -1.29 3.49
CA ILE A 790 28.03 0.02 4.02
C ILE A 790 26.83 0.92 4.34
N LEU A 791 25.59 0.44 4.17
CA LEU A 791 24.42 1.16 4.67
C LEU A 791 24.52 1.37 6.19
N PRO A 792 24.06 2.52 6.73
CA PRO A 792 23.85 2.68 8.16
C PRO A 792 23.00 1.52 8.69
N GLN A 793 23.30 1.02 9.89
CA GLN A 793 22.64 -0.19 10.43
C GLN A 793 21.12 -0.03 10.47
N GLN A 794 20.61 1.16 10.85
CA GLN A 794 19.16 1.43 10.85
C GLN A 794 18.51 1.44 9.45
N CYS A 795 19.30 1.58 8.38
CA CYS A 795 18.79 1.56 7.01
C CYS A 795 18.83 0.16 6.39
N ARG A 796 19.45 -0.82 7.04
CA ARG A 796 19.50 -2.20 6.53
C ARG A 796 18.18 -2.88 6.87
N PRO A 797 17.45 -3.43 5.87
CA PRO A 797 16.34 -4.31 6.16
C PRO A 797 16.86 -5.51 6.97
N LYS A 798 16.04 -5.99 7.89
CA LYS A 798 16.39 -7.21 8.62
C LYS A 798 16.32 -8.39 7.67
N PRO A 799 17.34 -9.27 7.64
CA PRO A 799 17.37 -10.38 6.71
C PRO A 799 16.24 -11.37 7.00
N PRO A 800 15.68 -12.03 5.97
CA PRO A 800 14.72 -13.10 6.18
C PRO A 800 15.37 -14.27 6.94
N ILE A 801 14.62 -14.90 7.82
CA ILE A 801 15.05 -16.12 8.51
C ILE A 801 15.02 -17.27 7.51
N LYS A 802 16.09 -18.06 7.47
CA LYS A 802 16.06 -19.32 6.71
C LYS A 802 15.16 -20.31 7.45
N PRO A 803 14.07 -20.80 6.83
CA PRO A 803 13.18 -21.71 7.51
C PRO A 803 13.89 -23.03 7.83
N PHE A 804 13.57 -23.64 8.97
CA PHE A 804 14.10 -24.94 9.38
C PHE A 804 13.13 -26.09 9.08
N SER A 805 11.84 -25.81 8.88
CA SER A 805 10.85 -26.78 8.42
C SER A 805 10.95 -27.01 6.92
N TYR A 806 10.39 -28.13 6.48
CA TYR A 806 10.39 -28.52 5.08
C TYR A 806 9.16 -27.96 4.35
N ASP A 807 9.34 -27.52 3.11
CA ASP A 807 8.32 -26.80 2.33
C ASP A 807 7.45 -27.72 1.45
N TYR A 808 7.71 -29.04 1.46
CA TYR A 808 6.93 -30.01 0.70
C TYR A 808 5.45 -30.02 1.16
N PRO A 809 4.48 -29.95 0.23
CA PRO A 809 3.06 -29.97 0.58
C PRO A 809 2.61 -31.31 1.16
N ASP A 810 1.61 -31.29 2.05
CA ASP A 810 0.93 -32.50 2.50
C ASP A 810 -0.21 -32.84 1.52
N PHE A 811 -0.10 -33.99 0.85
CA PHE A 811 -1.06 -34.48 -0.14
C PHE A 811 -1.98 -35.60 0.38
N SER A 812 -1.96 -35.88 1.68
CA SER A 812 -2.65 -37.05 2.27
C SER A 812 -4.17 -37.06 2.04
N LEU A 813 -4.79 -35.90 1.81
CA LEU A 813 -6.22 -35.73 1.55
C LEU A 813 -6.55 -35.37 0.09
N HIS A 814 -5.56 -35.37 -0.81
CA HIS A 814 -5.73 -34.88 -2.17
C HIS A 814 -6.10 -35.98 -3.17
N ASN A 815 -6.99 -35.64 -4.10
CA ASN A 815 -7.47 -36.46 -5.20
C ASN A 815 -7.29 -35.74 -6.55
N ASN A 816 -6.04 -35.52 -6.93
CA ASN A 816 -5.67 -34.96 -8.24
C ASN A 816 -4.36 -35.57 -8.77
N TRP A 817 -4.14 -35.56 -10.09
CA TRP A 817 -2.97 -36.20 -10.72
C TRP A 817 -1.63 -35.62 -10.24
N MET A 818 -1.53 -34.30 -10.05
CA MET A 818 -0.34 -33.65 -9.49
C MET A 818 0.05 -34.28 -8.15
N SER A 819 -0.90 -34.43 -7.23
CA SER A 819 -0.67 -35.03 -5.91
C SER A 819 -0.26 -36.50 -5.97
N LYS A 820 -0.67 -37.24 -7.02
CA LYS A 820 -0.29 -38.65 -7.21
C LYS A 820 1.08 -38.82 -7.89
N CYS A 821 1.50 -37.84 -8.68
CA CYS A 821 2.77 -37.86 -9.39
C CYS A 821 3.91 -37.17 -8.62
N MET A 822 3.59 -36.19 -7.76
CA MET A 822 4.58 -35.45 -6.99
C MET A 822 5.25 -36.32 -5.92
N THR A 823 6.59 -36.32 -5.89
CA THR A 823 7.39 -36.93 -4.83
C THR A 823 8.31 -35.89 -4.20
N GLU A 824 8.83 -36.15 -3.00
CA GLU A 824 9.83 -35.26 -2.37
C GLU A 824 11.07 -35.07 -3.25
N GLU A 825 11.49 -36.12 -3.96
CA GLU A 825 12.62 -36.05 -4.91
C GLU A 825 12.33 -35.08 -6.06
N ILE A 826 11.17 -35.20 -6.71
CA ILE A 826 10.74 -34.29 -7.78
C ILE A 826 10.64 -32.87 -7.24
N TYR A 827 10.04 -32.68 -6.07
CA TYR A 827 9.90 -31.36 -5.46
C TYR A 827 11.26 -30.70 -5.19
N ASN A 828 12.19 -31.42 -4.54
CA ASN A 828 13.52 -30.90 -4.23
C ASN A 828 14.31 -30.53 -5.49
N LYS A 829 14.13 -31.28 -6.57
CA LYS A 829 14.74 -30.99 -7.86
C LYS A 829 14.20 -29.70 -8.49
N LEU A 830 12.92 -29.37 -8.28
CA LEU A 830 12.21 -28.34 -9.03
C LEU A 830 11.92 -27.05 -8.22
N CYS A 831 11.81 -27.12 -6.89
CA CYS A 831 11.30 -26.01 -6.06
C CYS A 831 12.12 -24.71 -6.11
N ASN A 832 13.40 -24.78 -6.46
CA ASN A 832 14.28 -23.61 -6.59
C ASN A 832 14.41 -23.09 -8.04
N LEU A 833 13.72 -23.71 -9.00
CA LEU A 833 13.76 -23.31 -10.40
C LEU A 833 12.71 -22.23 -10.70
N LYS A 834 13.01 -21.41 -11.70
CA LYS A 834 12.09 -20.43 -12.27
C LYS A 834 12.22 -20.44 -13.78
N THR A 835 11.13 -20.20 -14.49
CA THR A 835 11.16 -19.90 -15.92
C THR A 835 11.81 -18.53 -16.17
N LYS A 836 12.11 -18.20 -17.42
CA LYS A 836 12.58 -16.87 -17.83
C LYS A 836 11.55 -15.78 -17.52
N GLY A 837 10.26 -16.13 -17.56
CA GLY A 837 9.15 -15.26 -17.13
C GLY A 837 9.02 -15.10 -15.61
N GLY A 838 9.81 -15.85 -14.83
CA GLY A 838 9.80 -15.80 -13.37
C GLY A 838 8.77 -16.72 -12.70
N VAL A 839 8.08 -17.57 -13.47
CA VAL A 839 7.10 -18.53 -12.93
C VAL A 839 7.81 -19.61 -12.13
N THR A 840 7.29 -19.90 -10.94
CA THR A 840 7.84 -20.90 -10.01
C THR A 840 7.01 -22.19 -10.01
N LEU A 841 7.58 -23.27 -9.45
CA LEU A 841 6.83 -24.51 -9.23
C LEU A 841 5.57 -24.26 -8.37
N ASN A 842 5.66 -23.41 -7.35
CA ASN A 842 4.55 -23.08 -6.47
C ASN A 842 3.40 -22.40 -7.23
N ASP A 843 3.71 -21.51 -8.17
CA ASP A 843 2.67 -20.89 -9.02
C ASP A 843 1.90 -21.94 -9.82
N CYS A 844 2.58 -22.99 -10.28
CA CYS A 844 1.98 -24.07 -11.05
C CYS A 844 1.09 -25.01 -10.21
N ILE A 845 1.51 -25.35 -8.98
CA ILE A 845 0.84 -26.38 -8.16
C ILE A 845 -0.18 -25.84 -7.15
N GLN A 846 -0.18 -24.53 -6.86
CA GLN A 846 -1.02 -23.96 -5.79
C GLN A 846 -2.50 -24.26 -6.00
N THR A 847 -2.98 -24.27 -7.24
CA THR A 847 -4.38 -24.62 -7.56
C THR A 847 -4.77 -26.01 -7.03
N GLY A 848 -3.88 -27.00 -7.15
CA GLY A 848 -4.11 -28.35 -6.66
C GLY A 848 -3.79 -28.54 -5.18
N ILE A 849 -3.02 -27.65 -4.55
CA ILE A 849 -2.81 -27.66 -3.10
C ILE A 849 -4.07 -27.13 -2.40
N ASP A 850 -4.55 -25.96 -2.82
CA ASP A 850 -5.67 -25.27 -2.18
C ASP A 850 -7.02 -25.89 -2.51
N ASN A 851 -7.10 -26.62 -3.64
CA ASN A 851 -8.24 -27.44 -4.00
C ASN A 851 -7.83 -28.92 -4.03
N PRO A 852 -8.08 -29.68 -2.93
CA PRO A 852 -7.69 -31.09 -2.86
C PRO A 852 -8.37 -31.97 -3.91
N GLY A 853 -9.43 -31.49 -4.58
CA GLY A 853 -10.15 -32.24 -5.61
C GLY A 853 -11.44 -32.83 -5.10
N HIS A 854 -12.22 -33.42 -6.01
CA HIS A 854 -13.52 -34.01 -5.70
C HIS A 854 -13.36 -35.52 -5.46
N PRO A 855 -14.05 -36.14 -4.50
CA PRO A 855 -13.90 -37.58 -4.20
C PRO A 855 -14.14 -38.49 -5.41
N TYR A 856 -14.97 -38.05 -6.35
CA TYR A 856 -15.39 -38.83 -7.52
C TYR A 856 -14.73 -38.42 -8.84
N ILE A 857 -13.97 -37.31 -8.87
CA ILE A 857 -13.38 -36.78 -10.10
C ILE A 857 -11.90 -36.48 -9.88
N MET A 858 -11.03 -37.16 -10.64
CA MET A 858 -9.58 -36.93 -10.62
C MET A 858 -9.24 -35.69 -11.47
N THR A 859 -8.96 -34.57 -10.79
CA THR A 859 -8.54 -33.32 -11.47
C THR A 859 -7.04 -33.34 -11.78
N VAL A 860 -6.55 -32.37 -12.56
CA VAL A 860 -5.12 -32.29 -12.91
C VAL A 860 -4.26 -31.85 -11.71
N GLY A 861 -4.70 -30.84 -10.96
CA GLY A 861 -3.99 -30.33 -9.79
C GLY A 861 -2.81 -29.41 -10.06
N LEU A 862 -2.53 -29.06 -11.31
CA LEU A 862 -1.53 -28.05 -11.67
C LEU A 862 -1.90 -27.32 -12.96
N VAL A 863 -1.35 -26.12 -13.13
CA VAL A 863 -1.48 -25.27 -14.32
C VAL A 863 -0.10 -24.73 -14.72
N ALA A 864 0.07 -24.38 -16.00
CA ALA A 864 1.25 -23.67 -16.48
C ALA A 864 1.04 -22.15 -16.37
N GLY A 865 2.07 -21.44 -15.88
CA GLY A 865 2.08 -19.98 -15.86
C GLY A 865 2.66 -19.34 -17.12
N ASP A 866 3.44 -20.09 -17.88
CA ASP A 866 3.94 -19.74 -19.21
C ASP A 866 4.25 -21.02 -20.01
N GLU A 867 4.71 -20.87 -21.25
CA GLU A 867 5.03 -22.01 -22.11
C GLU A 867 6.22 -22.84 -21.60
N GLU A 868 7.22 -22.19 -21.01
CA GLU A 868 8.47 -22.83 -20.56
C GLU A 868 8.24 -23.72 -19.32
N CYS A 869 7.12 -23.56 -18.61
CA CYS A 869 6.72 -24.44 -17.51
C CYS A 869 6.74 -25.93 -17.88
N TYR A 870 6.32 -26.28 -19.10
CA TYR A 870 6.32 -27.65 -19.59
C TYR A 870 7.72 -28.22 -19.85
N GLU A 871 8.75 -27.37 -19.90
CA GLU A 871 10.15 -27.77 -20.07
C GLU A 871 10.90 -27.73 -18.73
N VAL A 872 10.80 -26.62 -18.00
CA VAL A 872 11.50 -26.39 -16.72
C VAL A 872 10.98 -27.33 -15.63
N PHE A 873 9.67 -27.56 -15.60
CA PHE A 873 9.02 -28.44 -14.62
C PHE A 873 8.58 -29.79 -15.23
N ALA A 874 9.13 -30.16 -16.40
CA ALA A 874 8.84 -31.42 -17.09
C ALA A 874 8.85 -32.67 -16.18
N PRO A 875 9.81 -32.84 -15.23
CA PRO A 875 9.80 -34.00 -14.33
C PRO A 875 8.52 -34.19 -13.50
N LEU A 876 7.69 -33.15 -13.33
CA LEU A 876 6.35 -33.24 -12.74
C LEU A 876 5.24 -33.19 -13.80
N PHE A 877 5.34 -32.29 -14.79
CA PHE A 877 4.31 -32.12 -15.80
C PHE A 877 4.11 -33.38 -16.64
N ASP A 878 5.20 -34.02 -17.06
CA ASP A 878 5.17 -35.20 -17.91
C ASP A 878 4.40 -36.40 -17.30
N PRO A 879 4.69 -36.86 -16.06
CA PRO A 879 3.92 -37.93 -15.46
C PRO A 879 2.45 -37.55 -15.23
N VAL A 880 2.14 -36.28 -14.97
CA VAL A 880 0.76 -35.79 -14.85
C VAL A 880 0.03 -35.80 -16.20
N ILE A 881 0.69 -35.36 -17.28
CA ILE A 881 0.17 -35.40 -18.65
C ILE A 881 -0.09 -36.85 -19.05
N SER A 882 0.88 -37.73 -18.84
CA SER A 882 0.75 -39.15 -19.16
C SER A 882 -0.42 -39.76 -18.40
N ALA A 883 -0.52 -39.57 -17.08
CA ALA A 883 -1.60 -40.13 -16.27
C ALA A 883 -2.98 -39.57 -16.66
N ARG A 884 -3.10 -38.24 -16.89
CA ARG A 884 -4.36 -37.60 -17.29
C ARG A 884 -4.85 -38.08 -18.67
N HIS A 885 -3.94 -38.37 -19.59
CA HIS A 885 -4.26 -38.72 -20.98
C HIS A 885 -4.04 -40.20 -21.30
N GLY A 886 -4.16 -41.08 -20.30
CA GLY A 886 -4.19 -42.53 -20.49
C GLY A 886 -2.87 -43.14 -21.01
N GLY A 887 -1.73 -42.58 -20.60
CA GLY A 887 -0.40 -43.05 -20.96
C GLY A 887 0.22 -42.34 -22.17
N TYR A 888 -0.06 -41.05 -22.40
CA TYR A 888 0.61 -40.28 -23.46
C TYR A 888 2.14 -40.36 -23.28
N ALA A 889 2.84 -40.88 -24.29
CA ALA A 889 4.26 -41.18 -24.21
C ALA A 889 5.11 -39.91 -24.37
N LEU A 890 6.26 -39.84 -23.69
CA LEU A 890 7.18 -38.70 -23.70
C LEU A 890 7.71 -38.34 -25.10
N ASP A 891 7.80 -39.32 -25.99
CA ASP A 891 8.26 -39.17 -27.38
C ASP A 891 7.11 -39.11 -28.39
N ALA A 892 5.85 -39.14 -27.91
CA ALA A 892 4.69 -39.01 -28.77
C ALA A 892 4.69 -37.66 -29.47
N LYS A 893 4.21 -37.63 -30.72
CA LYS A 893 4.06 -36.42 -31.51
C LYS A 893 2.60 -36.16 -31.77
N HIS A 894 2.15 -34.93 -31.52
CA HIS A 894 0.76 -34.56 -31.70
C HIS A 894 0.44 -34.34 -33.19
N PRO A 895 -0.52 -35.06 -33.78
CA PRO A 895 -0.97 -34.81 -35.13
C PRO A 895 -1.97 -33.64 -35.18
N THR A 896 -1.83 -32.73 -36.16
CA THR A 896 -2.78 -31.63 -36.42
C THR A 896 -3.41 -31.79 -37.81
N ASN A 897 -4.72 -31.65 -37.91
CA ASN A 897 -5.44 -31.71 -39.19
C ASN A 897 -6.76 -30.91 -39.08
N LEU A 898 -6.74 -29.70 -39.63
CA LEU A 898 -7.89 -28.79 -39.73
C LEU A 898 -8.58 -28.83 -41.12
N ASN A 899 -8.42 -29.92 -41.89
CA ASN A 899 -9.07 -30.05 -43.19
C ASN A 899 -10.51 -30.59 -43.06
N ALA A 900 -11.49 -29.69 -43.01
CA ALA A 900 -12.90 -30.09 -42.88
C ALA A 900 -13.42 -30.97 -44.05
N ALA A 901 -12.76 -30.96 -45.21
CA ALA A 901 -13.12 -31.83 -46.34
C ALA A 901 -12.85 -33.32 -46.06
N GLU A 902 -12.02 -33.64 -45.07
CA GLU A 902 -11.73 -35.02 -44.66
C GLU A 902 -12.74 -35.57 -43.63
N LEU A 903 -13.65 -34.72 -43.12
CA LEU A 903 -14.74 -35.17 -42.27
C LEU A 903 -15.82 -35.86 -43.12
N LYS A 904 -16.12 -37.11 -42.78
CA LYS A 904 -17.11 -37.95 -43.46
C LYS A 904 -18.45 -37.90 -42.71
N GLY A 905 -19.48 -37.40 -43.39
CA GLY A 905 -20.81 -37.19 -42.81
C GLY A 905 -20.86 -35.98 -41.87
N GLY A 906 -21.84 -35.97 -40.97
CA GLY A 906 -22.05 -34.88 -40.02
C GLY A 906 -22.92 -33.75 -40.56
N ASP A 907 -23.19 -33.74 -41.86
CA ASP A 907 -24.27 -32.99 -42.52
C ASP A 907 -25.60 -33.76 -42.57
N ASP A 908 -25.59 -35.01 -42.09
CA ASP A 908 -26.68 -35.98 -42.17
C ASP A 908 -27.14 -36.51 -40.79
N LEU A 909 -26.79 -35.82 -39.70
CA LEU A 909 -27.30 -36.18 -38.36
C LEU A 909 -28.80 -35.90 -38.27
N ASP A 910 -29.54 -36.81 -37.64
CA ASP A 910 -31.00 -36.72 -37.59
C ASP A 910 -31.47 -35.52 -36.74
N PRO A 911 -32.18 -34.54 -37.34
CA PRO A 911 -32.62 -33.34 -36.64
C PRO A 911 -33.71 -33.60 -35.59
N GLU A 912 -34.37 -34.77 -35.59
CA GLU A 912 -35.29 -35.17 -34.52
C GLU A 912 -34.55 -35.43 -33.20
N PHE A 913 -33.29 -35.86 -33.27
CA PHE A 913 -32.48 -36.26 -32.12
C PHE A 913 -31.38 -35.24 -31.82
N VAL A 914 -30.71 -34.69 -32.85
CA VAL A 914 -29.57 -33.78 -32.69
C VAL A 914 -30.00 -32.33 -32.83
N LEU A 915 -29.98 -31.60 -31.70
CA LEU A 915 -30.57 -30.27 -31.56
C LEU A 915 -29.60 -29.13 -31.88
N SER A 916 -28.31 -29.33 -31.64
CA SER A 916 -27.29 -28.32 -31.91
C SER A 916 -25.90 -28.94 -32.00
N CYS A 917 -25.03 -28.31 -32.78
CA CYS A 917 -23.62 -28.67 -32.94
C CYS A 917 -22.73 -27.51 -32.47
N ARG A 918 -21.64 -27.82 -31.76
CA ARG A 918 -20.65 -26.84 -31.31
C ARG A 918 -19.25 -27.43 -31.38
N VAL A 919 -18.30 -26.68 -31.93
CA VAL A 919 -16.87 -26.97 -31.90
C VAL A 919 -16.15 -25.79 -31.28
N ARG A 920 -15.29 -26.04 -30.29
CA ARG A 920 -14.51 -25.00 -29.62
C ARG A 920 -13.08 -25.42 -29.36
N THR A 921 -12.14 -24.48 -29.31
CA THR A 921 -10.76 -24.72 -28.91
C THR A 921 -10.14 -23.55 -28.16
N GLY A 922 -9.12 -23.82 -27.33
CA GLY A 922 -8.27 -22.80 -26.73
C GLY A 922 -7.03 -22.51 -27.58
N ARG A 923 -6.56 -21.26 -27.60
CA ARG A 923 -5.23 -20.89 -28.15
C ARG A 923 -4.56 -19.83 -27.27
N CYS A 924 -3.28 -20.02 -26.99
CA CYS A 924 -2.42 -19.09 -26.26
C CYS A 924 -1.34 -18.50 -27.17
N ILE A 925 -0.98 -17.23 -26.95
CA ILE A 925 -0.05 -16.46 -27.78
C ILE A 925 1.34 -16.57 -27.18
N ARG A 926 2.30 -17.03 -27.98
CA ARG A 926 3.70 -17.23 -27.57
C ARG A 926 4.35 -15.90 -27.18
N GLY A 927 5.16 -15.95 -26.13
CA GLY A 927 5.92 -14.80 -25.62
C GLY A 927 5.18 -13.98 -24.56
N LEU A 928 3.92 -14.29 -24.27
CA LEU A 928 3.13 -13.70 -23.20
C LEU A 928 2.84 -14.78 -22.15
N ALA A 929 2.90 -14.43 -20.87
CA ALA A 929 2.55 -15.35 -19.79
C ALA A 929 1.07 -15.79 -19.88
N LEU A 930 0.78 -17.01 -19.42
CA LEU A 930 -0.57 -17.58 -19.38
C LEU A 930 -1.39 -16.93 -18.26
N PRO A 931 -2.74 -17.00 -18.30
CA PRO A 931 -3.63 -16.30 -17.38
C PRO A 931 -3.34 -16.42 -15.86
N PRO A 932 -2.80 -17.55 -15.34
CA PRO A 932 -2.41 -17.65 -13.93
C PRO A 932 -1.31 -16.68 -13.49
N CYS A 933 -0.41 -16.31 -14.42
CA CYS A 933 0.82 -15.56 -14.10
C CYS A 933 0.96 -14.26 -14.90
N CYS A 934 0.10 -13.99 -15.87
CA CYS A 934 0.21 -12.77 -16.66
C CYS A 934 -0.06 -11.50 -15.85
N THR A 935 0.68 -10.47 -16.22
CA THR A 935 0.56 -9.11 -15.71
C THR A 935 -0.62 -8.38 -16.36
N ARG A 936 -1.01 -7.21 -15.83
CA ARG A 936 -2.10 -6.40 -16.42
C ARG A 936 -1.74 -5.95 -17.84
N ALA A 937 -0.48 -5.57 -18.06
CA ALA A 937 0.04 -5.17 -19.36
C ALA A 937 0.01 -6.33 -20.37
N GLU A 938 0.47 -7.53 -20.00
CA GLU A 938 0.41 -8.70 -20.89
C GLU A 938 -1.04 -9.08 -21.20
N ARG A 939 -1.94 -9.01 -20.22
CA ARG A 939 -3.36 -9.30 -20.43
C ARG A 939 -4.01 -8.32 -21.41
N ALA A 940 -3.72 -7.03 -21.28
CA ALA A 940 -4.15 -5.99 -22.22
C ALA A 940 -3.54 -6.19 -23.61
N GLU A 941 -2.28 -6.63 -23.68
CA GLU A 941 -1.61 -6.95 -24.94
C GLU A 941 -2.25 -8.16 -25.64
N VAL A 942 -2.63 -9.22 -24.90
CA VAL A 942 -3.41 -10.35 -25.44
C VAL A 942 -4.73 -9.87 -26.03
N GLU A 943 -5.46 -9.00 -25.31
CA GLU A 943 -6.71 -8.41 -25.78
C GLU A 943 -6.50 -7.62 -27.07
N LYS A 944 -5.50 -6.76 -27.11
CA LYS A 944 -5.15 -5.96 -28.30
C LYS A 944 -4.80 -6.84 -29.49
N ILE A 945 -3.87 -7.79 -29.35
CA ILE A 945 -3.46 -8.68 -30.46
C ILE A 945 -4.66 -9.42 -31.02
N THR A 946 -5.49 -9.97 -30.14
CA THR A 946 -6.66 -10.77 -30.51
C THR A 946 -7.73 -9.90 -31.19
N THR A 947 -8.08 -8.76 -30.60
CA THR A 947 -9.13 -7.88 -31.14
C THR A 947 -8.74 -7.25 -32.47
N GLU A 948 -7.48 -6.82 -32.62
CA GLU A 948 -7.04 -6.30 -33.90
C GLU A 948 -6.98 -7.41 -34.97
N ALA A 949 -6.61 -8.64 -34.62
CA ALA A 949 -6.66 -9.77 -35.55
C ALA A 949 -8.10 -10.06 -36.01
N LEU A 950 -9.04 -10.10 -35.06
CA LEU A 950 -10.46 -10.32 -35.33
C LEU A 950 -11.10 -9.19 -36.13
N SER A 951 -10.60 -7.96 -36.00
CA SER A 951 -11.07 -6.81 -36.80
C SER A 951 -10.79 -6.95 -38.30
N THR A 952 -9.86 -7.83 -38.70
CA THR A 952 -9.54 -8.11 -40.11
C THR A 952 -10.49 -9.12 -40.75
N LEU A 953 -11.29 -9.83 -39.94
CA LEU A 953 -12.23 -10.82 -40.44
C LEU A 953 -13.36 -10.15 -41.24
N SER A 954 -13.74 -10.79 -42.34
CA SER A 954 -14.70 -10.26 -43.31
C SER A 954 -15.64 -11.35 -43.82
N GLY A 955 -16.65 -10.95 -44.60
CA GLY A 955 -17.68 -11.86 -45.11
C GLY A 955 -18.49 -12.49 -43.96
N PRO A 956 -18.75 -13.81 -43.97
CA PRO A 956 -19.53 -14.48 -42.92
C PRO A 956 -18.83 -14.46 -41.55
N LEU A 957 -17.54 -14.09 -41.49
CA LEU A 957 -16.78 -13.95 -40.25
C LEU A 957 -16.63 -12.49 -39.81
N LYS A 958 -17.26 -11.53 -40.48
CA LYS A 958 -17.27 -10.14 -40.00
C LYS A 958 -17.97 -10.07 -38.65
N GLY A 959 -17.42 -9.32 -37.70
CA GLY A 959 -17.96 -9.25 -36.34
C GLY A 959 -17.49 -8.05 -35.53
N LYS A 960 -17.83 -8.07 -34.23
CA LYS A 960 -17.54 -6.99 -33.28
C LYS A 960 -17.05 -7.56 -31.95
N TYR A 961 -16.10 -6.85 -31.33
CA TYR A 961 -15.63 -7.09 -29.96
C TYR A 961 -16.42 -6.26 -28.95
N TYR A 962 -16.64 -6.85 -27.78
CA TYR A 962 -17.32 -6.28 -26.62
C TYR A 962 -16.42 -6.52 -25.39
N PRO A 963 -15.72 -5.49 -24.91
CA PRO A 963 -14.95 -5.61 -23.66
C PRO A 963 -15.93 -5.78 -22.48
N LEU A 964 -15.56 -6.61 -21.49
CA LEU A 964 -16.30 -6.66 -20.22
C LEU A 964 -16.13 -5.35 -19.45
N THR A 965 -14.96 -4.69 -19.56
CA THR A 965 -14.75 -3.37 -18.97
C THR A 965 -15.75 -2.37 -19.55
N GLY A 966 -16.63 -1.86 -18.68
CA GLY A 966 -17.67 -0.90 -19.06
C GLY A 966 -19.00 -1.52 -19.48
N MET A 967 -19.08 -2.86 -19.58
CA MET A 967 -20.34 -3.59 -19.81
C MET A 967 -21.19 -3.57 -18.54
N THR A 968 -22.48 -3.24 -18.68
CA THR A 968 -23.44 -3.23 -17.56
C THR A 968 -23.74 -4.66 -17.07
N ASP A 969 -24.18 -4.80 -15.82
CA ASP A 969 -24.55 -6.11 -15.27
C ASP A 969 -25.70 -6.73 -16.07
N GLU A 970 -26.67 -5.92 -16.52
CA GLU A 970 -27.78 -6.39 -17.37
C GLU A 970 -27.31 -6.88 -18.76
N GLU A 971 -26.31 -6.21 -19.35
CA GLU A 971 -25.70 -6.67 -20.61
C GLU A 971 -24.90 -7.96 -20.40
N GLN A 972 -24.18 -8.09 -19.27
CA GLN A 972 -23.46 -9.32 -18.92
C GLN A 972 -24.42 -10.48 -18.72
N GLU A 973 -25.46 -10.31 -17.90
CA GLU A 973 -26.48 -11.32 -17.64
C GLU A 973 -27.15 -11.77 -18.95
N LYS A 974 -27.53 -10.83 -19.82
CA LYS A 974 -28.12 -11.14 -21.11
C LYS A 974 -27.18 -11.92 -22.02
N LEU A 975 -25.90 -11.54 -22.09
CA LEU A 975 -24.93 -12.27 -22.90
C LEU A 975 -24.60 -13.65 -22.31
N ILE A 976 -24.64 -13.82 -20.99
CA ILE A 976 -24.50 -15.11 -20.31
C ILE A 976 -25.72 -16.00 -20.63
N GLU A 977 -26.93 -15.46 -20.53
CA GLU A 977 -28.19 -16.14 -20.86
C GLU A 977 -28.22 -16.58 -22.33
N ASP A 978 -27.74 -15.73 -23.24
CA ASP A 978 -27.61 -16.05 -24.66
C ASP A 978 -26.48 -17.06 -24.96
N HIS A 979 -25.73 -17.52 -23.93
CA HIS A 979 -24.52 -18.35 -24.03
C HIS A 979 -23.38 -17.73 -24.86
N PHE A 980 -23.35 -16.40 -24.95
CA PHE A 980 -22.27 -15.65 -25.57
C PHE A 980 -21.14 -15.42 -24.57
N LEU A 981 -21.41 -14.88 -23.38
CA LEU A 981 -20.39 -14.45 -22.42
C LEU A 981 -20.04 -15.56 -21.40
N PHE A 982 -18.77 -15.62 -21.01
CA PHE A 982 -18.32 -16.45 -19.90
C PHE A 982 -18.48 -15.72 -18.56
N ASP A 983 -18.77 -16.47 -17.50
CA ASP A 983 -18.94 -15.92 -16.16
C ASP A 983 -17.60 -15.52 -15.53
N LYS A 984 -17.64 -14.67 -14.50
CA LYS A 984 -16.49 -14.41 -13.64
C LYS A 984 -15.96 -15.76 -13.13
N PRO A 985 -14.64 -16.01 -13.18
CA PRO A 985 -14.05 -17.23 -12.67
C PRO A 985 -14.14 -17.29 -11.14
N VAL A 986 -15.29 -17.74 -10.63
CA VAL A 986 -15.57 -17.89 -9.19
C VAL A 986 -15.38 -19.32 -8.71
N SER A 987 -15.09 -20.26 -9.61
CA SER A 987 -14.81 -21.63 -9.21
C SER A 987 -13.52 -21.69 -8.37
N PRO A 988 -13.47 -22.53 -7.32
CA PRO A 988 -12.27 -22.69 -6.51
C PRO A 988 -11.01 -23.03 -7.34
N LEU A 989 -11.15 -23.82 -8.41
CA LEU A 989 -10.03 -24.16 -9.31
C LEU A 989 -9.40 -22.92 -9.95
N LEU A 990 -10.23 -22.03 -10.52
CA LEU A 990 -9.75 -20.84 -11.24
C LEU A 990 -9.30 -19.74 -10.26
N LEU A 991 -9.96 -19.61 -9.10
CA LEU A 991 -9.57 -18.69 -8.04
C LEU A 991 -8.18 -19.05 -7.48
N CYS A 992 -7.96 -20.32 -7.12
CA CYS A 992 -6.67 -20.78 -6.60
C CYS A 992 -5.56 -20.77 -7.67
N ALA A 993 -5.93 -20.75 -8.96
CA ALA A 993 -5.01 -20.55 -10.08
C ALA A 993 -4.74 -19.07 -10.42
N ASN A 994 -5.23 -18.10 -9.63
CA ASN A 994 -5.08 -16.66 -9.84
C ASN A 994 -5.71 -16.09 -11.14
N MET A 995 -6.65 -16.80 -11.75
CA MET A 995 -7.19 -16.43 -13.07
C MET A 995 -8.25 -15.32 -12.98
N ALA A 996 -8.79 -15.08 -11.78
CA ALA A 996 -9.77 -14.05 -11.47
C ALA A 996 -9.17 -12.68 -11.12
N ARG A 997 -7.84 -12.55 -11.04
CA ARG A 997 -7.18 -11.29 -10.67
C ARG A 997 -7.50 -10.19 -11.67
N ASP A 998 -7.60 -8.96 -11.18
CA ASP A 998 -7.83 -7.77 -12.00
C ASP A 998 -9.09 -7.90 -12.87
N TRP A 999 -10.16 -8.47 -12.32
CA TRP A 999 -11.42 -8.62 -13.04
C TRP A 999 -12.18 -7.28 -13.08
N PRO A 1000 -12.75 -6.85 -14.23
CA PRO A 1000 -12.83 -7.54 -15.53
C PRO A 1000 -11.78 -7.09 -16.57
N GLN A 1001 -10.69 -6.42 -16.18
CA GLN A 1001 -9.77 -5.75 -17.10
C GLN A 1001 -9.13 -6.73 -18.11
N GLY A 1002 -9.07 -6.33 -19.39
CA GLY A 1002 -8.48 -7.11 -20.47
C GLY A 1002 -9.29 -8.33 -20.90
N ARG A 1003 -10.56 -8.47 -20.47
CA ARG A 1003 -11.44 -9.57 -20.85
C ARG A 1003 -12.54 -9.08 -21.77
N GLY A 1004 -12.98 -9.95 -22.67
CA GLY A 1004 -14.07 -9.64 -23.59
C GLY A 1004 -14.51 -10.79 -24.44
N ILE A 1005 -15.48 -10.47 -25.28
CA ILE A 1005 -16.04 -11.38 -26.28
C ILE A 1005 -16.08 -10.71 -27.63
N TRP A 1006 -15.68 -11.44 -28.66
CA TRP A 1006 -15.97 -11.12 -30.03
C TRP A 1006 -16.96 -12.13 -30.60
N HIS A 1007 -17.88 -11.69 -31.45
CA HIS A 1007 -18.70 -12.59 -32.26
C HIS A 1007 -18.95 -12.02 -33.64
N ASN A 1008 -19.16 -12.89 -34.63
CA ASN A 1008 -19.58 -12.49 -35.96
C ASN A 1008 -21.04 -11.98 -35.99
N ASP A 1009 -21.43 -11.33 -37.08
CA ASP A 1009 -22.77 -10.73 -37.24
C ASP A 1009 -23.89 -11.79 -37.14
N GLU A 1010 -23.63 -13.03 -37.59
CA GLU A 1010 -24.57 -14.16 -37.51
C GLU A 1010 -24.60 -14.86 -36.14
N LYS A 1011 -23.74 -14.46 -35.19
CA LYS A 1011 -23.63 -15.03 -33.84
C LYS A 1011 -23.40 -16.55 -33.82
N ASN A 1012 -22.68 -17.07 -34.81
CA ASN A 1012 -22.39 -18.51 -34.98
C ASN A 1012 -20.88 -18.83 -34.98
N PHE A 1013 -20.03 -17.80 -34.86
CA PHE A 1013 -18.59 -17.87 -34.64
C PHE A 1013 -18.17 -16.82 -33.59
N LEU A 1014 -17.54 -17.26 -32.50
CA LEU A 1014 -17.24 -16.46 -31.31
C LEU A 1014 -15.78 -16.63 -30.90
N VAL A 1015 -15.22 -15.61 -30.24
CA VAL A 1015 -13.92 -15.69 -29.57
C VAL A 1015 -14.03 -15.05 -28.20
N TRP A 1016 -13.78 -15.82 -27.15
CA TRP A 1016 -13.57 -15.29 -25.80
C TRP A 1016 -12.12 -14.92 -25.59
N VAL A 1017 -11.87 -13.88 -24.81
CA VAL A 1017 -10.54 -13.33 -24.55
C VAL A 1017 -10.24 -13.35 -23.06
N ASN A 1018 -9.11 -13.93 -22.67
CA ASN A 1018 -8.57 -13.95 -21.30
C ASN A 1018 -9.46 -14.60 -20.21
N GLU A 1019 -10.12 -15.71 -20.51
CA GLU A 1019 -10.91 -16.51 -19.56
C GLU A 1019 -10.04 -17.55 -18.83
N GLU A 1020 -9.91 -18.76 -19.39
CA GLU A 1020 -8.98 -19.79 -18.90
C GLU A 1020 -7.63 -19.77 -19.64
N ASP A 1021 -7.70 -19.42 -20.92
CA ASP A 1021 -6.58 -19.29 -21.86
C ASP A 1021 -6.67 -17.91 -22.52
N HIS A 1022 -5.70 -17.53 -23.35
CA HIS A 1022 -5.74 -16.22 -24.03
C HIS A 1022 -6.97 -16.09 -24.92
N THR A 1023 -7.31 -17.15 -25.66
CA THR A 1023 -8.48 -17.18 -26.52
C THR A 1023 -9.24 -18.50 -26.43
N ARG A 1024 -10.57 -18.43 -26.53
CA ARG A 1024 -11.43 -19.59 -26.78
C ARG A 1024 -12.24 -19.34 -28.05
N VAL A 1025 -11.89 -20.03 -29.13
CA VAL A 1025 -12.54 -19.91 -30.45
C VAL A 1025 -13.67 -20.93 -30.54
N ILE A 1026 -14.87 -20.50 -30.93
CA ILE A 1026 -16.09 -21.29 -30.90
C ILE A 1026 -16.84 -21.14 -32.22
N SER A 1027 -17.26 -22.25 -32.82
CA SER A 1027 -18.23 -22.31 -33.92
C SER A 1027 -19.43 -23.12 -33.46
N MET A 1028 -20.65 -22.63 -33.68
CA MET A 1028 -21.86 -23.31 -33.22
C MET A 1028 -23.08 -22.99 -34.06
N GLU A 1029 -24.08 -23.87 -34.05
CA GLU A 1029 -25.40 -23.60 -34.62
C GLU A 1029 -26.49 -24.50 -34.01
N LYS A 1030 -27.75 -24.04 -34.06
CA LYS A 1030 -28.95 -24.78 -33.61
C LYS A 1030 -29.45 -25.76 -34.67
N SER A 1031 -28.55 -26.62 -35.16
CA SER A 1031 -28.87 -27.70 -36.10
C SER A 1031 -27.88 -28.87 -35.92
N GLY A 1032 -28.22 -30.05 -36.42
CA GLY A 1032 -27.35 -31.22 -36.43
C GLY A 1032 -26.21 -31.19 -37.47
N ASN A 1033 -25.98 -30.09 -38.19
CA ASN A 1033 -24.95 -30.05 -39.25
C ASN A 1033 -23.55 -29.75 -38.67
N MET A 1034 -22.93 -30.76 -38.05
CA MET A 1034 -21.57 -30.71 -37.53
C MET A 1034 -20.54 -30.36 -38.61
N LYS A 1035 -20.75 -30.82 -39.85
CA LYS A 1035 -19.81 -30.59 -40.95
C LYS A 1035 -19.66 -29.10 -41.27
N ARG A 1036 -20.78 -28.39 -41.42
CA ARG A 1036 -20.79 -26.94 -41.65
C ARG A 1036 -20.22 -26.16 -40.46
N VAL A 1037 -20.53 -26.59 -39.23
CA VAL A 1037 -19.93 -26.00 -38.02
C VAL A 1037 -18.42 -26.15 -38.03
N PHE A 1038 -17.92 -27.33 -38.39
CA PHE A 1038 -16.49 -27.62 -38.44
C PHE A 1038 -15.78 -26.93 -39.62
N GLU A 1039 -16.41 -26.83 -40.79
CA GLU A 1039 -15.92 -26.03 -41.92
C GLU A 1039 -15.73 -24.56 -41.52
N ARG A 1040 -16.75 -23.94 -40.90
CA ARG A 1040 -16.67 -22.57 -40.38
C ARG A 1040 -15.60 -22.43 -39.29
N PHE A 1041 -15.48 -23.43 -38.42
CA PHE A 1041 -14.47 -23.47 -37.37
C PHE A 1041 -13.05 -23.47 -37.95
N CYS A 1042 -12.76 -24.35 -38.92
CA CYS A 1042 -11.44 -24.45 -39.54
C CYS A 1042 -11.07 -23.19 -40.33
N ASP A 1043 -11.99 -22.66 -41.15
CA ASP A 1043 -11.77 -21.42 -41.91
C ASP A 1043 -11.55 -20.23 -40.97
N GLY A 1044 -12.40 -20.08 -39.96
CA GLY A 1044 -12.31 -19.00 -38.98
C GLY A 1044 -11.02 -19.07 -38.17
N LEU A 1045 -10.67 -20.24 -37.62
CA LEU A 1045 -9.47 -20.42 -36.81
C LEU A 1045 -8.20 -20.14 -37.63
N LYS A 1046 -8.14 -20.62 -38.88
CA LYS A 1046 -7.00 -20.37 -39.77
C LYS A 1046 -6.83 -18.89 -40.08
N LYS A 1047 -7.92 -18.17 -40.38
CA LYS A 1047 -7.88 -16.72 -40.63
C LYS A 1047 -7.43 -15.92 -39.41
N VAL A 1048 -7.90 -16.30 -38.21
CA VAL A 1048 -7.45 -15.68 -36.96
C VAL A 1048 -5.95 -15.93 -36.76
N GLU A 1049 -5.49 -17.17 -36.93
CA GLU A 1049 -4.08 -17.52 -36.79
C GLU A 1049 -3.19 -16.79 -37.81
N ASP A 1050 -3.58 -16.75 -39.08
CA ASP A 1050 -2.87 -16.04 -40.14
C ASP A 1050 -2.81 -14.53 -39.87
N SER A 1051 -3.89 -13.93 -39.34
CA SER A 1051 -3.89 -12.53 -38.95
C SER A 1051 -2.95 -12.25 -37.78
N ILE A 1052 -2.88 -13.13 -36.78
CA ILE A 1052 -1.94 -13.01 -35.65
C ILE A 1052 -0.49 -13.14 -36.15
N LYS A 1053 -0.21 -14.10 -37.04
CA LYS A 1053 1.09 -14.29 -37.69
C LYS A 1053 1.54 -13.09 -38.51
N SER A 1054 0.63 -12.45 -39.25
CA SER A 1054 0.94 -11.26 -40.05
C SER A 1054 1.47 -10.08 -39.22
N LYS A 1055 1.22 -10.09 -37.90
CA LYS A 1055 1.67 -9.07 -36.94
C LYS A 1055 2.91 -9.47 -36.15
N GLY A 1056 3.54 -10.60 -36.49
CA GLY A 1056 4.76 -11.07 -35.82
C GLY A 1056 4.53 -11.92 -34.57
N TYR A 1057 3.28 -12.27 -34.25
CA TYR A 1057 2.93 -13.16 -33.14
C TYR A 1057 2.65 -14.58 -33.64
N GLN A 1058 2.59 -15.55 -32.73
CA GLN A 1058 2.22 -16.93 -33.07
C GLN A 1058 1.57 -17.60 -31.87
N PHE A 1059 0.80 -18.65 -32.11
CA PHE A 1059 0.30 -19.47 -31.02
C PHE A 1059 1.41 -20.34 -30.41
N MET A 1060 1.30 -20.63 -29.12
CA MET A 1060 2.16 -21.60 -28.43
C MET A 1060 1.85 -22.99 -28.98
N TRP A 1061 2.87 -23.64 -29.54
CA TRP A 1061 2.77 -24.95 -30.17
C TRP A 1061 4.13 -25.64 -30.19
N ASN A 1062 4.17 -26.94 -29.91
CA ASN A 1062 5.33 -27.78 -30.15
C ASN A 1062 4.92 -29.18 -30.65
N GLU A 1063 5.88 -29.93 -31.21
CA GLU A 1063 5.61 -31.22 -31.86
C GLU A 1063 5.10 -32.29 -30.88
N HIS A 1064 5.50 -32.24 -29.61
CA HIS A 1064 5.12 -33.21 -28.59
C HIS A 1064 3.73 -32.94 -28.01
N LEU A 1065 3.48 -31.71 -27.56
CA LEU A 1065 2.27 -31.30 -26.84
C LEU A 1065 1.17 -30.75 -27.74
N GLY A 1066 1.45 -30.48 -29.02
CA GLY A 1066 0.53 -29.73 -29.88
C GLY A 1066 0.40 -28.29 -29.43
N TYR A 1067 -0.80 -27.73 -29.47
CA TYR A 1067 -1.07 -26.40 -28.92
C TYR A 1067 -0.95 -26.43 -27.39
N VAL A 1068 -0.17 -25.48 -26.87
CA VAL A 1068 0.12 -25.36 -25.43
C VAL A 1068 -0.88 -24.41 -24.80
N LEU A 1069 -1.51 -24.85 -23.71
CA LEU A 1069 -2.55 -24.14 -22.96
C LEU A 1069 -2.26 -24.21 -21.45
N THR A 1070 -3.06 -23.48 -20.68
CA THR A 1070 -2.89 -23.33 -19.23
C THR A 1070 -3.01 -24.64 -18.47
N CYS A 1071 -4.08 -25.40 -18.74
CA CYS A 1071 -4.30 -26.68 -18.08
C CYS A 1071 -3.75 -27.83 -18.93
N PRO A 1072 -2.95 -28.76 -18.35
CA PRO A 1072 -2.51 -29.98 -19.05
C PRO A 1072 -3.64 -30.80 -19.67
N SER A 1073 -4.87 -30.71 -19.14
CA SER A 1073 -6.03 -31.41 -19.68
C SER A 1073 -6.48 -30.90 -21.06
N ASN A 1074 -6.08 -29.71 -21.47
CA ASN A 1074 -6.47 -29.09 -22.74
C ASN A 1074 -5.33 -29.10 -23.79
N LEU A 1075 -4.16 -29.70 -23.50
CA LEU A 1075 -3.06 -29.83 -24.46
C LEU A 1075 -3.48 -30.60 -25.74
N GLY A 1076 -2.71 -30.43 -26.81
CA GLY A 1076 -2.95 -31.03 -28.11
C GLY A 1076 -3.76 -30.11 -29.00
N THR A 1077 -4.98 -30.54 -29.36
CA THR A 1077 -5.87 -29.73 -30.20
C THR A 1077 -6.54 -28.59 -29.43
N GLY A 1078 -6.67 -28.73 -28.10
CA GLY A 1078 -7.58 -27.92 -27.27
C GLY A 1078 -9.07 -28.12 -27.57
N LEU A 1079 -9.41 -29.01 -28.51
CA LEU A 1079 -10.70 -29.06 -29.16
C LEU A 1079 -11.74 -29.85 -28.36
N ARG A 1080 -12.92 -29.25 -28.19
CA ARG A 1080 -14.15 -29.92 -27.78
C ARG A 1080 -15.19 -29.74 -28.88
N ALA A 1081 -15.46 -30.79 -29.63
CA ALA A 1081 -16.65 -30.91 -30.45
C ALA A 1081 -17.73 -31.60 -29.63
N GLY A 1082 -18.95 -31.07 -29.69
CA GLY A 1082 -20.09 -31.66 -29.00
C GLY A 1082 -21.41 -31.38 -29.69
N VAL A 1083 -22.40 -32.20 -29.34
CA VAL A 1083 -23.78 -32.06 -29.78
C VAL A 1083 -24.73 -32.15 -28.60
N HIS A 1084 -25.83 -31.41 -28.67
CA HIS A 1084 -26.99 -31.74 -27.85
C HIS A 1084 -27.79 -32.82 -28.57
N VAL A 1085 -27.89 -33.99 -27.96
CA VAL A 1085 -28.61 -35.14 -28.52
C VAL A 1085 -29.63 -35.68 -27.53
N LYS A 1086 -30.84 -35.94 -28.01
CA LYS A 1086 -31.95 -36.49 -27.22
C LYS A 1086 -31.98 -38.02 -27.35
N VAL A 1087 -31.71 -38.72 -26.26
CA VAL A 1087 -31.65 -40.20 -26.19
C VAL A 1087 -32.30 -40.73 -24.90
N PRO A 1088 -33.60 -40.45 -24.65
CA PRO A 1088 -34.27 -40.78 -23.39
C PRO A 1088 -34.39 -42.27 -23.08
N LEU A 1089 -34.42 -43.16 -24.08
CA LEU A 1089 -34.50 -44.60 -23.85
C LEU A 1089 -33.12 -45.23 -23.68
N LEU A 1090 -32.16 -44.84 -24.50
CA LEU A 1090 -30.78 -45.34 -24.45
C LEU A 1090 -30.09 -44.91 -23.16
N SER A 1091 -30.32 -43.67 -22.70
CA SER A 1091 -29.75 -43.17 -21.45
C SER A 1091 -30.20 -43.90 -20.19
N GLN A 1092 -31.29 -44.68 -20.26
CA GLN A 1092 -31.77 -45.55 -19.19
C GLN A 1092 -31.12 -46.94 -19.22
N GLN A 1093 -30.37 -47.28 -20.28
CA GLN A 1093 -29.68 -48.56 -20.39
C GLN A 1093 -28.42 -48.56 -19.51
N LYS A 1094 -28.21 -49.64 -18.77
CA LYS A 1094 -27.02 -49.79 -17.90
C LYS A 1094 -25.69 -49.68 -18.66
N ILE A 1095 -25.69 -50.05 -19.94
CA ILE A 1095 -24.52 -50.06 -20.82
C ILE A 1095 -24.20 -48.69 -21.45
N PHE A 1096 -25.04 -47.66 -21.23
CA PHE A 1096 -24.88 -46.36 -21.88
C PHE A 1096 -23.50 -45.71 -21.62
N ASP A 1097 -23.01 -45.77 -20.39
CA ASP A 1097 -21.69 -45.24 -20.04
C ASP A 1097 -20.55 -46.04 -20.69
N SER A 1098 -20.65 -47.38 -20.70
CA SER A 1098 -19.68 -48.23 -21.40
C SER A 1098 -19.65 -47.96 -22.91
N ILE A 1099 -20.81 -47.67 -23.53
CA ILE A 1099 -20.90 -47.27 -24.94
C ILE A 1099 -20.12 -45.97 -25.18
N LEU A 1100 -20.34 -44.95 -24.35
CA LEU A 1100 -19.64 -43.67 -24.47
C LEU A 1100 -18.14 -43.82 -24.27
N ASP A 1101 -17.71 -44.54 -23.23
CA ASP A 1101 -16.30 -44.80 -22.93
C ASP A 1101 -15.60 -45.54 -24.07
N HIS A 1102 -16.25 -46.55 -24.64
CA HIS A 1102 -15.73 -47.29 -25.79
C HIS A 1102 -15.53 -46.40 -27.03
N MET A 1103 -16.47 -45.47 -27.25
CA MET A 1103 -16.38 -44.48 -28.33
C MET A 1103 -15.48 -43.29 -27.99
N ARG A 1104 -14.90 -43.26 -26.78
CA ARG A 1104 -14.08 -42.15 -26.26
C ARG A 1104 -14.85 -40.82 -26.26
N LEU A 1105 -16.13 -40.89 -25.93
CA LEU A 1105 -17.03 -39.76 -25.74
C LEU A 1105 -17.38 -39.58 -24.27
N GLN A 1106 -17.84 -38.39 -23.91
CA GLN A 1106 -18.29 -38.06 -22.56
C GLN A 1106 -19.66 -37.36 -22.63
N LYS A 1107 -20.49 -37.57 -21.59
CA LYS A 1107 -21.81 -36.93 -21.45
C LYS A 1107 -21.83 -35.86 -20.36
N ARG A 1108 -22.68 -34.86 -20.55
CA ARG A 1108 -23.09 -33.85 -19.55
C ARG A 1108 -24.56 -33.50 -19.75
N GLY A 1109 -25.23 -32.95 -18.74
CA GLY A 1109 -26.51 -32.28 -18.94
C GLY A 1109 -26.35 -31.03 -19.81
N THR A 1110 -27.48 -30.49 -20.28
CA THR A 1110 -27.52 -29.34 -21.20
C THR A 1110 -27.06 -28.02 -20.55
N GLY A 1111 -27.05 -27.94 -19.22
CA GLY A 1111 -26.53 -26.77 -18.48
C GLY A 1111 -25.01 -26.77 -18.30
N GLY A 1112 -24.29 -27.81 -18.75
CA GLY A 1112 -22.84 -27.90 -18.66
C GLY A 1112 -22.34 -28.94 -17.64
N VAL A 1113 -21.12 -28.70 -17.12
CA VAL A 1113 -20.44 -29.60 -16.16
C VAL A 1113 -21.35 -29.87 -14.96
N ASP A 1114 -21.47 -31.13 -14.55
CA ASP A 1114 -22.23 -31.60 -13.37
C ASP A 1114 -23.75 -31.33 -13.39
N THR A 1115 -24.33 -30.93 -14.53
CA THR A 1115 -25.78 -30.84 -14.68
C THR A 1115 -26.37 -32.19 -15.07
N ALA A 1116 -27.49 -32.58 -14.45
CA ALA A 1116 -28.24 -33.77 -14.83
C ALA A 1116 -29.07 -33.49 -16.09
N SER A 1117 -29.25 -34.51 -16.94
CA SER A 1117 -30.29 -34.46 -17.96
C SER A 1117 -31.66 -34.69 -17.31
N THR A 1118 -32.63 -33.82 -17.60
CA THR A 1118 -33.99 -33.94 -17.05
C THR A 1118 -34.97 -34.62 -18.00
N ASP A 1119 -34.68 -34.62 -19.30
CA ASP A 1119 -35.60 -35.07 -20.37
C ASP A 1119 -34.96 -36.08 -21.34
N GLY A 1120 -33.77 -36.60 -21.00
CA GLY A 1120 -33.00 -37.48 -21.86
C GLY A 1120 -32.12 -36.77 -22.89
N THR A 1121 -32.02 -35.44 -22.85
CA THR A 1121 -31.09 -34.66 -23.68
C THR A 1121 -29.74 -34.51 -23.00
N PHE A 1122 -28.66 -34.82 -23.72
CA PHE A 1122 -27.28 -34.74 -23.22
C PHE A 1122 -26.39 -33.90 -24.15
N ASP A 1123 -25.43 -33.17 -23.58
CA ASP A 1123 -24.24 -32.67 -24.30
C ASP A 1123 -23.22 -33.81 -24.39
N ILE A 1124 -23.09 -34.39 -25.58
CA ILE A 1124 -22.12 -35.44 -25.88
C ILE A 1124 -20.94 -34.82 -26.61
N SER A 1125 -19.72 -35.07 -26.14
CA SER A 1125 -18.50 -34.52 -26.74
C SER A 1125 -17.34 -35.51 -26.74
N ASN A 1126 -16.29 -35.24 -27.53
CA ASN A 1126 -15.06 -36.04 -27.50
C ASN A 1126 -14.38 -35.96 -26.12
N SER A 1127 -13.80 -37.07 -25.64
CA SER A 1127 -13.07 -37.14 -24.37
C SER A 1127 -11.62 -36.66 -24.49
N ASP A 1128 -10.98 -36.93 -25.63
CA ASP A 1128 -9.57 -36.67 -25.86
C ASP A 1128 -9.26 -35.27 -26.38
N ARG A 1129 -8.04 -34.80 -26.13
CA ARG A 1129 -7.52 -33.52 -26.63
C ARG A 1129 -6.17 -33.66 -27.34
N ILE A 1130 -5.31 -34.53 -26.83
CA ILE A 1130 -3.94 -34.78 -27.30
C ILE A 1130 -3.83 -36.17 -27.95
N GLY A 1131 -2.81 -36.39 -28.79
CA GLY A 1131 -2.59 -37.63 -29.53
C GLY A 1131 -3.48 -37.86 -30.76
N PHE A 1132 -4.52 -37.04 -30.96
CA PHE A 1132 -5.45 -37.14 -32.08
C PHE A 1132 -5.61 -35.77 -32.77
N SER A 1133 -5.82 -35.77 -34.08
CA SER A 1133 -6.04 -34.54 -34.85
C SER A 1133 -7.47 -34.02 -34.70
N GLU A 1134 -7.70 -32.76 -35.06
CA GLU A 1134 -9.00 -32.11 -34.96
C GLU A 1134 -10.08 -32.84 -35.78
N VAL A 1135 -9.79 -33.15 -37.05
CA VAL A 1135 -10.69 -33.95 -37.91
C VAL A 1135 -11.00 -35.32 -37.26
N HIS A 1136 -10.01 -35.98 -36.67
CA HIS A 1136 -10.21 -37.28 -36.04
C HIS A 1136 -11.19 -37.20 -34.85
N LEU A 1137 -11.00 -36.22 -33.96
CA LEU A 1137 -11.87 -36.02 -32.81
C LEU A 1137 -13.32 -35.70 -33.20
N VAL A 1138 -13.50 -34.89 -34.26
CA VAL A 1138 -14.83 -34.58 -34.79
C VAL A 1138 -15.45 -35.80 -35.48
N GLN A 1139 -14.66 -36.60 -36.21
CA GLN A 1139 -15.13 -37.84 -36.83
C GLN A 1139 -15.61 -38.85 -35.77
N GLN A 1140 -14.86 -39.03 -34.69
CA GLN A 1140 -15.26 -39.90 -33.56
C GLN A 1140 -16.61 -39.48 -32.98
N LEU A 1141 -16.84 -38.17 -32.82
CA LEU A 1141 -18.13 -37.65 -32.36
C LEU A 1141 -19.24 -37.92 -33.37
N VAL A 1142 -19.03 -37.61 -34.65
CA VAL A 1142 -20.04 -37.81 -35.71
C VAL A 1142 -20.45 -39.28 -35.79
N ASP A 1143 -19.48 -40.19 -35.82
CA ASP A 1143 -19.73 -41.63 -35.89
C ASP A 1143 -20.44 -42.14 -34.64
N GLY A 1144 -19.99 -41.70 -33.46
CA GLY A 1144 -20.59 -42.08 -32.19
C GLY A 1144 -22.04 -41.60 -32.04
N VAL A 1145 -22.32 -40.35 -32.42
CA VAL A 1145 -23.69 -39.78 -32.37
C VAL A 1145 -24.62 -40.53 -33.32
N LYS A 1146 -24.16 -40.90 -34.52
CA LYS A 1146 -24.95 -41.75 -35.43
C LYS A 1146 -25.30 -43.09 -34.80
N LEU A 1147 -24.35 -43.73 -34.11
CA LEU A 1147 -24.61 -44.96 -33.37
C LEU A 1147 -25.63 -44.75 -32.26
N LEU A 1148 -25.47 -43.70 -31.43
CA LEU A 1148 -26.42 -43.38 -30.36
C LEU A 1148 -27.85 -43.19 -30.89
N VAL A 1149 -28.02 -42.46 -31.99
CA VAL A 1149 -29.33 -42.25 -32.62
C VAL A 1149 -29.90 -43.56 -33.19
N ASN A 1150 -29.08 -44.42 -33.78
CA ASN A 1150 -29.54 -45.72 -34.28
C ASN A 1150 -30.00 -46.64 -33.14
N LEU A 1151 -29.28 -46.66 -32.02
CA LEU A 1151 -29.66 -47.41 -30.82
C LEU A 1151 -30.96 -46.88 -30.21
N GLU A 1152 -31.11 -45.56 -30.10
CA GLU A 1152 -32.35 -44.92 -29.61
C GLU A 1152 -33.54 -45.29 -30.49
N LYS A 1153 -33.39 -45.23 -31.82
CA LYS A 1153 -34.44 -45.62 -32.78
C LYS A 1153 -34.81 -47.10 -32.69
N ALA A 1154 -33.86 -47.98 -32.43
CA ALA A 1154 -34.15 -49.41 -32.20
C ALA A 1154 -34.96 -49.60 -30.91
N LEU A 1155 -34.57 -48.93 -29.81
CA LEU A 1155 -35.33 -48.95 -28.56
C LEU A 1155 -36.75 -48.38 -28.72
N MET A 1156 -36.93 -47.31 -29.50
CA MET A 1156 -38.24 -46.74 -29.82
C MET A 1156 -39.16 -47.72 -30.55
N LYS A 1157 -38.59 -48.67 -31.31
CA LYS A 1157 -39.32 -49.74 -32.01
C LYS A 1157 -39.47 -51.01 -31.17
N GLY A 1158 -38.89 -51.05 -29.96
CA GLY A 1158 -38.86 -52.25 -29.12
C GLY A 1158 -37.90 -53.33 -29.63
N GLU A 1159 -36.91 -52.97 -30.45
CA GLU A 1159 -35.90 -53.87 -30.99
C GLU A 1159 -34.76 -54.10 -29.97
N ASP A 1160 -34.10 -55.26 -30.04
CA ASP A 1160 -32.90 -55.53 -29.26
C ASP A 1160 -31.68 -54.76 -29.82
N ILE A 1161 -31.05 -53.96 -28.97
CA ILE A 1161 -29.91 -53.13 -29.35
C ILE A 1161 -28.58 -53.90 -29.40
N ASN A 1162 -28.47 -55.09 -28.81
CA ASN A 1162 -27.20 -55.82 -28.73
C ASN A 1162 -26.62 -56.14 -30.12
N SER A 1163 -27.49 -56.36 -31.10
CA SER A 1163 -27.10 -56.55 -32.51
C SER A 1163 -26.39 -55.34 -33.12
N LEU A 1164 -26.66 -54.13 -32.63
CA LEU A 1164 -26.11 -52.87 -33.11
C LEU A 1164 -24.83 -52.45 -32.35
N LEU A 1165 -24.56 -53.05 -31.19
CA LEU A 1165 -23.37 -52.75 -30.41
C LEU A 1165 -22.10 -53.33 -31.06
N PRO A 1166 -20.96 -52.63 -30.97
CA PRO A 1166 -19.64 -53.19 -31.29
C PRO A 1166 -19.40 -54.51 -30.56
N GLU A 1167 -18.72 -55.46 -31.20
CA GLU A 1167 -18.50 -56.82 -30.66
C GLU A 1167 -17.96 -56.82 -29.23
N LYS A 1168 -17.02 -55.92 -28.92
CA LYS A 1168 -16.42 -55.75 -27.58
C LYS A 1168 -17.40 -55.34 -26.49
N LEU A 1169 -18.54 -54.72 -26.82
CA LEU A 1169 -19.57 -54.30 -25.86
C LEU A 1169 -20.68 -55.34 -25.70
N ARG A 1170 -20.74 -56.36 -26.57
CA ARG A 1170 -21.78 -57.41 -26.48
C ARG A 1170 -21.56 -58.31 -25.27
N GLU A 1171 -20.31 -58.53 -24.85
CA GLU A 1171 -19.98 -59.34 -23.67
C GLU A 1171 -20.43 -58.69 -22.35
N ASP A 1172 -20.46 -57.35 -22.28
CA ASP A 1172 -20.94 -56.60 -21.09
C ASP A 1172 -22.48 -56.45 -21.03
N SER A 1173 -23.18 -56.77 -22.13
CA SER A 1173 -24.64 -56.58 -22.26
C SER A 1173 -25.48 -57.76 -21.79
N SER A 1174 -24.88 -58.96 -21.69
CA SER A 1174 -25.50 -60.20 -21.20
C SER A 1174 -25.34 -60.37 -19.70
#